data_AF-A0A800DP24-F1
#
_entry.id   AF-A0A800DP24-F1
#
_cell.length_a   1.000
_cell.length_b   1.000
_cell.length_c   1.000
_cell.angle_alpha   90.00
_cell.angle_beta   90.00
_cell.angle_gamma   90.00
#
_symmetry.space_group_name_H-M   'P 1'
#
loop_
_entity.id
_entity.type
_entity.pdbx_description
1 polymer ?
#
loop_
_entity_poly.entity_id
_entity_poly.type
_entity_poly.pdbx_seq_one_letter_code
_entity_poly.pdbx_strand_id
1 'polypeptide(L)'
;MMDICEILLALFYIFAGQVDNPDDEIEVKQEMSETGESTEDDSLENTSTSSVDVPLELGVIDEFFDFVQKFDSSSVSNALQASASISDTCGGVSKPAIFEHPMNEGDARIEYTVPLPKVAENERLILCFNIGLRDGVNFSDSERMPNGVLFALDINGERLFEQTFIKCQWSPEQVIDISHLAEQDAQVVLVTNCNGEGNSNYDWALWGEPRLLLLSKMTQVAEYETAENAIFTRGIALGQLEDEPSQPVCLEYSFSEGKRITEVAEWSKRKLEEIWQKSVDLIEVYSYQPKLKFVSLGPTTGVVVTRQDFNVRCVIQNVGKVALLEERNASVSLGGIKLRRDRMDKRLGRIEPGGESEITWQIRPFHRETSVPMMANLKLPTAKGVITEQINTSLVIEREIPKLTTKAGEELRLEENSNGILMENEFLRIVFVRGNNGFGYYILSVAKDGNYQRVATGHPISAFAYRDSSGVLQTVTLRPKEYHLEGNNRGETSVIFTAQEKDVDGVLWHFTARFSLGERLKRISATYQLRAEADRKLMSFRGPMLRVGDGAFGARKDFALFPGLEYLEADEPSSSARDAAPPINLRLVPHPYKITIPLMALENERCLVGLIWNPLLKWDDEHDMLSAIFASPNFYERQDNHLTIHRSSFLTTPTTNLRALSMAV
;
A
#
# COMPACT_ATOMS: atom_id res chain seq x y z
N MET A 1 7.74 -17.13 -39.72
CA MET A 1 7.34 -16.73 -38.35
C MET A 1 8.65 -16.38 -37.67
N MET A 2 8.96 -15.09 -37.56
CA MET A 2 10.28 -14.59 -37.14
C MET A 2 10.64 -15.03 -35.71
N ASP A 3 11.93 -15.24 -35.46
CA ASP A 3 12.49 -15.60 -34.17
C ASP A 3 12.28 -14.42 -33.17
N ILE A 4 11.99 -14.71 -31.91
CA ILE A 4 11.79 -13.68 -30.86
C ILE A 4 13.07 -12.85 -30.67
N CYS A 5 14.25 -13.45 -30.88
CA CYS A 5 15.50 -12.71 -30.94
C CYS A 5 15.52 -11.68 -32.08
N GLU A 6 14.93 -11.97 -33.25
CA GLU A 6 14.82 -11.03 -34.37
C GLU A 6 13.79 -9.93 -34.11
N ILE A 7 12.71 -10.20 -33.36
CA ILE A 7 11.73 -9.17 -32.95
C ILE A 7 12.36 -8.21 -31.93
N LEU A 8 13.12 -8.74 -30.97
CA LEU A 8 13.85 -7.93 -29.99
C LEU A 8 15.00 -7.15 -30.65
N LEU A 9 15.73 -7.74 -31.61
CA LEU A 9 16.72 -7.03 -32.43
C LEU A 9 16.09 -5.96 -33.33
N ALA A 10 14.92 -6.23 -33.93
CA ALA A 10 14.20 -5.26 -34.74
C ALA A 10 13.67 -4.07 -33.91
N LEU A 11 13.22 -4.33 -32.67
CA LEU A 11 12.86 -3.26 -31.73
C LEU A 11 14.09 -2.46 -31.28
N PHE A 12 15.24 -3.11 -31.09
CA PHE A 12 16.51 -2.44 -30.81
C PHE A 12 16.91 -1.47 -31.95
N TYR A 13 16.72 -1.87 -33.21
CA TYR A 13 17.04 -1.04 -34.38
C TYR A 13 16.02 0.08 -34.66
N ILE A 14 14.78 -0.04 -34.21
CA ILE A 14 13.76 1.01 -34.36
C ILE A 14 13.94 2.13 -33.33
N PHE A 15 14.47 1.82 -32.14
CA PHE A 15 14.76 2.81 -31.09
C PHE A 15 16.20 3.35 -31.12
N ALA A 16 17.16 2.63 -31.72
CA ALA A 16 18.53 3.10 -31.92
C ALA A 16 18.71 3.72 -33.32
N GLY A 17 18.05 4.85 -33.57
CA GLY A 17 18.21 5.65 -34.78
C GLY A 17 19.07 6.89 -34.57
N GLN A 18 20.33 6.81 -35.01
CA GLN A 18 21.28 7.90 -35.35
C GLN A 18 21.87 8.78 -34.23
N VAL A 19 23.13 8.49 -33.86
CA VAL A 19 24.15 9.53 -33.66
C VAL A 19 25.48 9.04 -34.24
N ASP A 20 25.92 9.70 -35.31
CA ASP A 20 27.29 9.83 -35.84
C ASP A 20 27.34 11.30 -36.30
N ASN A 21 28.31 12.17 -36.03
CA ASN A 21 29.67 12.10 -35.48
C ASN A 21 30.08 13.58 -35.10
N PRO A 22 31.38 13.97 -34.99
CA PRO A 22 32.04 14.45 -33.77
C PRO A 22 32.35 15.97 -33.74
N ASP A 23 33.12 16.36 -32.71
CA ASP A 23 33.86 17.61 -32.51
C ASP A 23 33.10 18.80 -31.93
N ASP A 24 33.27 19.02 -30.62
CA ASP A 24 33.78 20.30 -30.11
C ASP A 24 34.35 20.12 -28.69
N GLU A 25 35.66 20.35 -28.57
CA GLU A 25 36.39 20.46 -27.30
C GLU A 25 35.91 21.70 -26.53
N ILE A 26 35.48 21.52 -25.28
CA ILE A 26 35.42 22.63 -24.31
C ILE A 26 36.11 22.18 -23.02
N GLU A 27 37.33 22.69 -22.84
CA GLU A 27 38.06 22.71 -21.57
C GLU A 27 37.23 23.40 -20.49
N VAL A 28 36.94 22.70 -19.39
CA VAL A 28 36.51 23.34 -18.14
C VAL A 28 37.69 23.37 -17.19
N LYS A 29 38.27 24.57 -17.06
CA LYS A 29 39.28 24.90 -16.05
C LYS A 29 38.64 24.85 -14.66
N GLN A 30 39.22 24.06 -13.77
CA GLN A 30 39.07 24.22 -12.33
C GLN A 30 39.79 25.51 -11.90
N GLU A 31 39.03 26.49 -11.43
CA GLU A 31 39.56 27.56 -10.60
C GLU A 31 39.21 27.27 -9.14
N MET A 32 40.26 27.02 -8.36
CA MET A 32 40.26 27.07 -6.91
C MET A 32 40.14 28.53 -6.48
N SER A 33 39.19 28.84 -5.60
CA SER A 33 39.22 30.06 -4.81
C SER A 33 39.32 29.71 -3.33
N GLU A 34 40.52 29.94 -2.78
CA GLU A 34 40.79 30.07 -1.35
C GLU A 34 40.19 31.39 -0.83
N THR A 35 39.37 31.31 0.21
CA THR A 35 39.19 32.34 1.25
C THR A 35 38.64 31.58 2.46
N GLY A 36 39.36 31.39 3.55
CA GLY A 36 39.89 32.42 4.43
C GLY A 36 39.22 32.20 5.78
N GLU A 37 39.82 31.34 6.60
CA GLU A 37 39.39 31.06 7.97
C GLU A 37 39.48 32.33 8.82
N SER A 38 38.35 32.76 9.37
CA SER A 38 38.31 33.60 10.56
C SER A 38 37.67 32.79 11.69
N THR A 39 38.52 32.26 12.56
CA THR A 39 38.15 31.73 13.87
C THR A 39 37.75 32.90 14.76
N GLU A 40 36.45 33.05 15.03
CA GLU A 40 35.98 33.75 16.22
C GLU A 40 35.64 32.72 17.29
N ASP A 41 36.42 32.86 18.35
CA ASP A 41 36.36 32.24 19.66
C ASP A 41 35.02 32.61 20.30
N ASP A 42 34.14 31.64 20.51
CA ASP A 42 33.01 31.81 21.42
C ASP A 42 33.12 30.80 22.56
N SER A 43 33.60 31.36 23.65
CA SER A 43 33.73 30.77 24.97
C SER A 43 32.44 30.12 25.43
N LEU A 44 32.61 28.88 25.92
CA LEU A 44 31.67 28.13 26.74
C LEU A 44 31.19 28.97 27.93
N GLU A 45 30.03 29.59 27.82
CA GLU A 45 29.23 29.98 28.97
C GLU A 45 28.17 28.90 29.26
N ASN A 46 28.55 28.08 30.22
CA ASN A 46 27.68 27.13 30.89
C ASN A 46 26.77 27.93 31.85
N THR A 47 25.57 28.33 31.41
CA THR A 47 24.56 28.91 32.31
C THR A 47 23.12 28.51 31.98
N SER A 48 22.40 28.22 33.06
CA SER A 48 20.95 28.11 33.24
C SER A 48 20.27 26.82 32.77
N THR A 49 19.93 26.01 33.77
CA THR A 49 18.74 25.17 33.81
C THR A 49 17.53 25.97 33.32
N SER A 50 16.96 25.63 32.16
CA SER A 50 15.69 26.21 31.71
C SER A 50 14.57 25.62 32.54
N SER A 51 14.11 26.37 33.54
CA SER A 51 12.85 26.10 34.20
C SER A 51 11.77 26.77 33.37
N VAL A 52 10.86 25.97 32.81
CA VAL A 52 9.62 26.51 32.24
C VAL A 52 8.91 27.24 33.38
N ASP A 53 8.79 28.57 33.32
CA ASP A 53 8.17 29.41 34.36
C ASP A 53 6.64 29.27 34.44
N VAL A 54 6.08 28.21 33.85
CA VAL A 54 4.64 27.95 33.74
C VAL A 54 4.38 26.48 34.08
N PRO A 55 3.32 26.16 34.83
CA PRO A 55 2.92 24.77 35.04
C PRO A 55 2.78 24.05 33.69
N LEU A 56 3.38 22.86 33.60
CA LEU A 56 3.44 22.05 32.38
C LEU A 56 2.73 20.72 32.64
N GLU A 57 1.79 20.37 31.78
CA GLU A 57 1.16 19.05 31.78
C GLU A 57 1.41 18.32 30.45
N LEU A 58 1.51 17.00 30.51
CA LEU A 58 1.79 16.14 29.36
C LEU A 58 0.65 15.15 29.11
N GLY A 59 0.33 14.92 27.84
CA GLY A 59 -0.63 13.92 27.43
C GLY A 59 -0.37 13.31 26.05
N VAL A 60 -1.31 12.46 25.63
CA VAL A 60 -1.34 11.86 24.30
C VAL A 60 -2.61 12.20 23.55
N ILE A 61 -2.51 12.19 22.23
CA ILE A 61 -3.61 12.45 21.31
C ILE A 61 -4.10 11.11 20.75
N ASP A 62 -5.39 10.83 20.88
CA ASP A 62 -6.09 9.87 20.04
C ASP A 62 -7.04 10.59 19.09
N GLU A 63 -6.64 10.65 17.82
CA GLU A 63 -7.50 11.11 16.73
C GLU A 63 -8.39 9.96 16.27
N PHE A 64 -9.70 10.12 16.46
CA PHE A 64 -10.69 9.09 16.15
C PHE A 64 -11.66 9.52 15.03
N PHE A 65 -11.69 10.79 14.65
CA PHE A 65 -12.49 11.28 13.52
C PHE A 65 -11.77 12.39 12.74
N ASP A 66 -11.64 12.19 11.43
CA ASP A 66 -11.10 13.15 10.45
C ASP A 66 -12.23 13.48 9.46
N PHE A 67 -12.72 14.71 9.47
CA PHE A 67 -13.89 15.09 8.67
C PHE A 67 -13.58 15.18 7.17
N VAL A 68 -12.31 15.43 6.79
CA VAL A 68 -11.86 15.44 5.39
C VAL A 68 -11.92 14.01 4.83
N GLN A 69 -11.38 13.04 5.57
CA GLN A 69 -11.43 11.62 5.19
C GLN A 69 -12.86 11.05 5.22
N LYS A 70 -13.75 11.62 6.04
CA LYS A 70 -15.14 11.19 6.22
C LYS A 70 -16.14 11.97 5.38
N PHE A 71 -15.69 12.84 4.49
CA PHE A 71 -16.57 13.70 3.69
C PHE A 71 -17.63 12.92 2.91
N ASP A 72 -17.29 11.77 2.31
CA ASP A 72 -18.25 10.93 1.55
C ASP A 72 -19.38 10.34 2.42
N SER A 73 -19.24 10.36 3.75
CA SER A 73 -20.29 9.95 4.70
C SER A 73 -21.14 11.11 5.22
N SER A 74 -20.85 12.35 4.80
CA SER A 74 -21.61 13.54 5.18
C SER A 74 -22.84 13.75 4.30
N SER A 75 -23.71 14.64 4.73
CA SER A 75 -24.76 15.21 3.87
C SER A 75 -24.51 16.71 3.67
N VAL A 76 -24.60 17.15 2.41
CA VAL A 76 -24.40 18.55 2.03
C VAL A 76 -25.74 19.17 1.65
N SER A 77 -26.03 20.36 2.16
CA SER A 77 -27.22 21.12 1.79
C SER A 77 -26.92 22.60 1.61
N ASN A 78 -27.67 23.24 0.71
CA ASN A 78 -27.62 24.68 0.44
C ASN A 78 -26.22 25.24 0.11
N ALA A 79 -25.34 24.40 -0.44
CA ALA A 79 -24.02 24.80 -0.96
C ALA A 79 -24.05 24.79 -2.50
N LEU A 80 -23.47 25.83 -3.11
CA LEU A 80 -23.24 25.87 -4.56
C LEU A 80 -22.27 24.76 -4.99
N GLN A 81 -21.27 24.50 -4.15
CA GLN A 81 -20.31 23.42 -4.31
C GLN A 81 -19.73 23.05 -2.93
N ALA A 82 -19.50 21.76 -2.71
CA ALA A 82 -18.72 21.28 -1.58
C ALA A 82 -17.83 20.10 -2.00
N SER A 83 -16.63 20.03 -1.46
CA SER A 83 -15.68 18.93 -1.73
C SER A 83 -14.60 18.86 -0.66
N ALA A 84 -14.06 17.68 -0.40
CA ALA A 84 -12.86 17.51 0.40
C ALA A 84 -11.60 17.33 -0.46
N SER A 85 -10.47 17.84 0.05
CA SER A 85 -9.15 17.73 -0.58
C SER A 85 -8.08 17.50 0.48
N ILE A 86 -7.02 16.76 0.13
CA ILE A 86 -5.87 16.57 1.01
C ILE A 86 -4.85 17.73 0.93
N SER A 87 -5.03 18.66 0.00
CA SER A 87 -4.03 19.69 -0.32
C SER A 87 -4.66 20.96 -0.90
N ASP A 88 -5.69 21.51 -0.26
CA ASP A 88 -6.23 22.82 -0.65
C ASP A 88 -5.38 23.96 -0.08
N THR A 89 -5.31 25.08 -0.81
CA THR A 89 -4.36 26.17 -0.53
C THR A 89 -5.09 27.46 -0.12
N CYS A 90 -4.60 28.06 0.96
CA CYS A 90 -5.06 29.33 1.50
C CYS A 90 -3.83 30.11 2.02
N GLY A 91 -3.62 31.31 1.50
CA GLY A 91 -2.44 32.12 1.77
C GLY A 91 -1.14 31.46 1.32
N GLY A 92 -1.16 30.68 0.23
CA GLY A 92 -0.01 29.92 -0.24
C GLY A 92 0.37 28.70 0.61
N VAL A 93 -0.39 28.40 1.66
CA VAL A 93 -0.15 27.24 2.56
C VAL A 93 -1.20 26.16 2.29
N SER A 94 -0.74 24.98 1.90
CA SER A 94 -1.63 23.83 1.62
C SER A 94 -1.87 22.98 2.86
N LYS A 95 -3.14 22.57 3.06
CA LYS A 95 -3.57 21.63 4.10
C LYS A 95 -4.72 20.73 3.59
N PRO A 96 -4.96 19.56 4.21
CA PRO A 96 -6.25 18.89 4.08
C PRO A 96 -7.38 19.82 4.50
N ALA A 97 -8.42 19.95 3.68
CA ALA A 97 -9.53 20.86 3.96
C ALA A 97 -10.82 20.39 3.28
N ILE A 98 -11.93 20.94 3.77
CA ILE A 98 -13.24 20.84 3.15
C ILE A 98 -13.58 22.21 2.57
N PHE A 99 -13.78 22.24 1.26
CA PHE A 99 -14.31 23.38 0.53
C PHE A 99 -15.82 23.41 0.62
N GLU A 100 -16.37 24.57 0.97
CA GLU A 100 -17.81 24.80 1.05
C GLU A 100 -18.12 26.19 0.51
N HIS A 101 -18.79 26.26 -0.64
CA HIS A 101 -19.23 27.51 -1.24
C HIS A 101 -20.71 27.71 -0.95
N PRO A 102 -21.10 28.72 -0.14
CA PRO A 102 -22.49 28.96 0.20
C PRO A 102 -23.28 29.51 -0.99
N MET A 103 -24.60 29.37 -0.92
CA MET A 103 -25.55 30.09 -1.78
C MET A 103 -25.71 31.54 -1.30
N ASN A 104 -26.37 32.38 -2.12
CA ASN A 104 -26.71 33.76 -1.76
C ASN A 104 -27.75 33.86 -0.63
N GLU A 105 -28.43 32.78 -0.26
CA GLU A 105 -29.46 32.81 0.79
C GLU A 105 -29.34 31.58 1.68
N GLY A 106 -29.51 31.79 2.99
CA GLY A 106 -29.45 30.74 3.99
C GLY A 106 -28.04 30.19 4.25
N ASP A 107 -27.98 29.24 5.19
CA ASP A 107 -26.75 28.58 5.59
C ASP A 107 -26.47 27.39 4.67
N ALA A 108 -25.27 27.34 4.09
CA ALA A 108 -24.72 26.08 3.59
C ALA A 108 -24.31 25.21 4.78
N ARG A 109 -24.55 23.91 4.66
CA ARG A 109 -24.34 22.96 5.76
C ARG A 109 -23.71 21.69 5.23
N ILE A 110 -22.66 21.24 5.92
CA ILE A 110 -22.10 19.90 5.80
C ILE A 110 -22.29 19.20 7.15
N GLU A 111 -23.14 18.18 7.15
CA GLU A 111 -23.59 17.48 8.34
C GLU A 111 -22.99 16.08 8.43
N TYR A 112 -22.50 15.74 9.62
CA TYR A 112 -21.94 14.44 9.98
C TYR A 112 -22.67 13.87 11.20
N THR A 113 -22.89 12.56 11.21
CA THR A 113 -23.25 11.82 12.43
C THR A 113 -21.99 11.15 12.97
N VAL A 114 -21.61 11.50 14.21
CA VAL A 114 -20.35 11.06 14.81
C VAL A 114 -20.62 10.37 16.16
N PRO A 115 -20.23 9.10 16.34
CA PRO A 115 -20.26 8.46 17.65
C PRO A 115 -19.13 9.05 18.53
N LEU A 116 -19.49 9.78 19.58
CA LEU A 116 -18.52 10.37 20.50
C LEU A 116 -18.12 9.37 21.60
N PRO A 117 -16.81 9.23 21.89
CA PRO A 117 -16.32 8.26 22.85
C PRO A 117 -16.70 8.65 24.29
N LYS A 118 -16.49 7.70 25.20
CA LYS A 118 -16.44 8.00 26.63
C LYS A 118 -15.22 8.85 26.96
N VAL A 119 -15.38 9.80 27.88
CA VAL A 119 -14.32 10.68 28.38
C VAL A 119 -14.11 10.39 29.86
N ALA A 120 -12.89 10.01 30.25
CA ALA A 120 -12.52 9.86 31.66
C ALA A 120 -12.14 11.19 32.31
N GLU A 121 -11.98 11.21 33.63
CA GLU A 121 -11.68 12.43 34.40
C GLU A 121 -10.36 13.11 34.00
N ASN A 122 -9.39 12.34 33.52
CA ASN A 122 -8.10 12.84 33.01
C ASN A 122 -8.08 13.04 31.49
N GLU A 123 -9.24 13.04 30.84
CA GLU A 123 -9.38 13.18 29.40
C GLU A 123 -10.19 14.42 29.01
N ARG A 124 -9.93 14.92 27.80
CA ARG A 124 -10.69 16.02 27.18
C ARG A 124 -11.00 15.66 25.73
N LEU A 125 -12.27 15.81 25.35
CA LEU A 125 -12.70 15.63 23.97
C LEU A 125 -12.81 17.00 23.30
N ILE A 126 -12.03 17.21 22.24
CA ILE A 126 -11.97 18.48 21.53
C ILE A 126 -12.21 18.33 20.03
N LEU A 127 -12.75 19.38 19.43
CA LEU A 127 -12.80 19.59 17.97
C LEU A 127 -11.82 20.70 17.60
N CYS A 128 -10.86 20.40 16.72
CA CYS A 128 -9.87 21.35 16.21
C CYS A 128 -10.07 21.60 14.72
N PHE A 129 -9.87 22.84 14.28
CA PHE A 129 -9.93 23.24 12.87
C PHE A 129 -9.31 24.62 12.62
N ASN A 130 -9.01 24.94 11.37
CA ASN A 130 -8.80 26.31 10.89
C ASN A 130 -9.96 26.74 9.98
N ILE A 131 -10.12 28.04 9.80
CA ILE A 131 -10.97 28.61 8.75
C ILE A 131 -10.14 29.49 7.83
N GLY A 132 -10.58 29.68 6.59
CA GLY A 132 -9.91 30.55 5.63
C GLY A 132 -10.63 30.61 4.29
N LEU A 133 -10.22 31.55 3.44
CA LEU A 133 -10.69 31.63 2.05
C LEU A 133 -9.62 31.10 1.10
N ARG A 134 -10.03 30.26 0.14
CA ARG A 134 -9.13 29.68 -0.86
C ARG A 134 -8.35 30.75 -1.62
N ASP A 135 -7.16 30.43 -2.07
CA ASP A 135 -6.39 31.32 -2.94
C ASP A 135 -7.14 31.63 -4.26
N GLY A 136 -6.95 32.84 -4.77
CA GLY A 136 -7.57 33.33 -6.01
C GLY A 136 -8.76 34.25 -5.82
N VAL A 137 -9.17 34.56 -4.59
CA VAL A 137 -10.19 35.60 -4.32
C VAL A 137 -9.69 36.96 -4.81
N ASN A 138 -10.46 37.61 -5.67
CA ASN A 138 -10.15 38.95 -6.17
C ASN A 138 -10.81 40.03 -5.31
N PHE A 139 -10.12 40.48 -4.27
CA PHE A 139 -10.59 41.57 -3.38
C PHE A 139 -10.66 42.95 -4.06
N SER A 140 -10.15 43.10 -5.29
CA SER A 140 -10.20 44.34 -6.06
C SER A 140 -11.32 44.38 -7.11
N ASP A 141 -12.13 43.32 -7.19
CA ASP A 141 -13.27 43.24 -8.11
C ASP A 141 -14.40 44.19 -7.65
N SER A 142 -14.52 45.35 -8.29
CA SER A 142 -15.52 46.35 -7.91
C SER A 142 -16.96 45.97 -8.27
N GLU A 143 -17.16 45.01 -9.18
CA GLU A 143 -18.51 44.53 -9.56
C GLU A 143 -18.96 43.34 -8.70
N ARG A 144 -18.02 42.57 -8.15
CA ARG A 144 -18.25 41.36 -7.34
C ARG A 144 -17.42 41.40 -6.05
N MET A 145 -17.48 42.53 -5.35
CA MET A 145 -16.64 42.77 -4.18
C MET A 145 -16.91 41.72 -3.09
N PRO A 146 -15.89 40.94 -2.65
CA PRO A 146 -16.07 39.97 -1.57
C PRO A 146 -16.39 40.66 -0.24
N ASN A 147 -17.41 40.18 0.47
CA ASN A 147 -17.79 40.64 1.82
C ASN A 147 -17.38 39.66 2.93
N GLY A 148 -16.75 38.55 2.56
CA GLY A 148 -16.28 37.52 3.48
C GLY A 148 -17.35 36.50 3.84
N VAL A 149 -16.92 35.39 4.45
CA VAL A 149 -17.79 34.26 4.78
C VAL A 149 -17.97 34.19 6.29
N LEU A 150 -19.21 33.99 6.73
CA LEU A 150 -19.51 33.58 8.10
C LEU A 150 -19.30 32.08 8.23
N PHE A 151 -18.39 31.67 9.10
CA PHE A 151 -18.18 30.27 9.50
C PHE A 151 -18.87 30.02 10.82
N ALA A 152 -19.50 28.86 10.95
CA ALA A 152 -20.12 28.44 12.19
C ALA A 152 -20.11 26.92 12.40
N LEU A 153 -20.05 26.51 13.66
CA LEU A 153 -20.11 25.11 14.07
C LEU A 153 -21.36 24.88 14.92
N ASP A 154 -22.27 24.05 14.44
CA ASP A 154 -23.41 23.56 15.22
C ASP A 154 -23.16 22.11 15.65
N ILE A 155 -23.35 21.79 16.93
CA ILE A 155 -23.37 20.41 17.41
C ILE A 155 -24.67 20.15 18.15
N ASN A 156 -25.43 19.13 17.72
CA ASN A 156 -26.75 18.80 18.25
C ASN A 156 -27.73 20.00 18.29
N GLY A 157 -27.59 20.93 17.32
CA GLY A 157 -28.38 22.16 17.23
C GLY A 157 -27.89 23.33 18.09
N GLU A 158 -26.80 23.17 18.84
CA GLU A 158 -26.17 24.25 19.61
C GLU A 158 -25.02 24.88 18.79
N ARG A 159 -25.05 26.21 18.64
CA ARG A 159 -23.99 27.00 17.98
C ARG A 159 -22.81 27.18 18.94
N LEU A 160 -21.74 26.43 18.72
CA LEU A 160 -20.55 26.43 19.59
C LEU A 160 -19.42 27.32 19.08
N PHE A 161 -19.44 27.69 17.79
CA PHE A 161 -18.48 28.61 17.19
C PHE A 161 -19.18 29.43 16.10
N GLU A 162 -18.80 30.71 15.99
CA GLU A 162 -19.23 31.60 14.92
C GLU A 162 -18.20 32.69 14.67
N GLN A 163 -17.77 32.88 13.42
CA GLN A 163 -16.81 33.91 13.04
C GLN A 163 -16.91 34.28 11.56
N THR A 164 -16.95 35.59 11.26
CA THR A 164 -16.78 36.10 9.89
C THR A 164 -15.31 36.21 9.52
N PHE A 165 -14.94 35.74 8.34
CA PHE A 165 -13.56 35.73 7.85
C PHE A 165 -13.45 36.24 6.40
N ILE A 166 -12.50 37.15 6.15
CA ILE A 166 -12.38 37.89 4.88
C ILE A 166 -10.93 37.96 4.36
N LYS A 167 -10.17 36.87 4.52
CA LYS A 167 -8.77 36.83 4.09
C LYS A 167 -8.40 35.48 3.48
N CYS A 168 -7.54 35.50 2.45
CA CYS A 168 -6.84 34.32 1.95
C CYS A 168 -5.62 34.03 2.85
N GLN A 169 -5.89 33.62 4.08
CA GLN A 169 -4.89 33.10 5.02
C GLN A 169 -5.61 32.17 6.00
N TRP A 170 -4.92 31.15 6.51
CA TRP A 170 -5.48 30.35 7.59
C TRP A 170 -5.66 31.19 8.86
N SER A 171 -6.79 31.04 9.54
CA SER A 171 -6.94 31.48 10.92
C SER A 171 -5.96 30.72 11.82
N PRO A 172 -5.66 31.25 13.03
CA PRO A 172 -5.17 30.40 14.12
C PRO A 172 -6.05 29.16 14.31
N GLU A 173 -5.49 28.11 14.90
CA GLU A 173 -6.22 26.88 15.23
C GLU A 173 -7.35 27.20 16.21
N GLN A 174 -8.57 26.87 15.81
CA GLN A 174 -9.76 26.91 16.65
C GLN A 174 -9.84 25.60 17.43
N VAL A 175 -10.21 25.67 18.69
CA VAL A 175 -10.43 24.50 19.54
C VAL A 175 -11.72 24.67 20.33
N ILE A 176 -12.59 23.65 20.25
CA ILE A 176 -13.85 23.62 20.98
C ILE A 176 -13.84 22.40 21.89
N ASP A 177 -13.91 22.61 23.20
CA ASP A 177 -14.07 21.54 24.18
C ASP A 177 -15.53 21.07 24.19
N ILE A 178 -15.74 19.82 23.78
CA ILE A 178 -17.06 19.19 23.67
C ILE A 178 -17.19 17.99 24.61
N SER A 179 -16.35 17.92 25.67
CA SER A 179 -16.35 16.81 26.63
C SER A 179 -17.71 16.57 27.28
N HIS A 180 -18.51 17.62 27.46
CA HIS A 180 -19.87 17.52 27.99
C HIS A 180 -20.86 16.80 27.06
N LEU A 181 -20.49 16.59 25.79
CA LEU A 181 -21.26 15.87 24.77
C LEU A 181 -20.80 14.41 24.58
N ALA A 182 -19.96 13.85 25.46
CA ALA A 182 -19.46 12.49 25.35
C ALA A 182 -20.56 11.40 25.39
N GLU A 183 -20.22 10.18 24.96
CA GLU A 183 -21.07 8.97 25.03
C GLU A 183 -22.42 9.06 24.28
N GLN A 184 -22.47 9.77 23.16
CA GLN A 184 -23.65 9.86 22.30
C GLN A 184 -23.27 9.96 20.81
N ASP A 185 -24.25 9.72 19.93
CA ASP A 185 -24.12 10.06 18.52
C ASP A 185 -24.43 11.55 18.35
N ALA A 186 -23.41 12.34 18.03
CA ALA A 186 -23.53 13.78 17.82
C ALA A 186 -23.75 14.11 16.35
N GLN A 187 -24.68 15.03 16.08
CA GLN A 187 -24.82 15.68 14.79
C GLN A 187 -23.87 16.88 14.76
N VAL A 188 -22.78 16.80 14.01
CA VAL A 188 -21.80 17.88 13.83
C VAL A 188 -22.03 18.54 12.49
N VAL A 189 -22.26 19.85 12.47
CA VAL A 189 -22.57 20.61 11.26
C VAL A 189 -21.57 21.74 11.09
N LEU A 190 -20.82 21.67 9.99
CA LEU A 190 -20.00 22.77 9.50
C LEU A 190 -20.91 23.69 8.67
N VAL A 191 -20.93 24.98 9.00
CA VAL A 191 -21.86 25.94 8.41
C VAL A 191 -21.11 27.11 7.79
N THR A 192 -21.41 27.42 6.54
CA THR A 192 -20.96 28.66 5.88
C THR A 192 -22.12 29.50 5.38
N ASN A 193 -22.00 30.83 5.46
CA ASN A 193 -23.03 31.77 5.01
C ASN A 193 -22.37 33.00 4.37
N CYS A 194 -23.02 33.57 3.34
CA CYS A 194 -22.54 34.73 2.56
C CYS A 194 -22.59 36.08 3.30
N ASN A 195 -22.50 36.05 4.63
CA ASN A 195 -22.37 37.21 5.51
C ASN A 195 -23.41 38.32 5.25
N GLY A 196 -24.68 37.93 5.13
CA GLY A 196 -25.84 38.80 5.37
C GLY A 196 -26.32 39.74 4.25
N GLU A 197 -25.65 39.83 3.10
CA GLU A 197 -26.06 40.73 1.99
C GLU A 197 -26.41 40.00 0.67
N GLY A 198 -26.52 38.67 0.70
CA GLY A 198 -26.87 37.87 -0.47
C GLY A 198 -25.82 37.86 -1.58
N ASN A 199 -24.56 38.12 -1.20
CA ASN A 199 -23.43 38.19 -2.09
C ASN A 199 -22.50 37.01 -1.82
N SER A 200 -22.68 35.88 -2.51
CA SER A 200 -21.79 34.73 -2.37
C SER A 200 -20.52 34.81 -3.24
N ASN A 201 -20.18 35.99 -3.78
CA ASN A 201 -19.05 36.10 -4.70
C ASN A 201 -17.73 35.86 -3.97
N TYR A 202 -16.96 34.90 -4.47
CA TYR A 202 -15.68 34.49 -3.89
C TYR A 202 -15.75 33.97 -2.45
N ASP A 203 -16.92 33.47 -2.04
CA ASP A 203 -17.11 32.77 -0.76
C ASP A 203 -16.54 31.36 -0.80
N TRP A 204 -15.27 31.27 -1.17
CA TRP A 204 -14.53 30.04 -1.36
C TRP A 204 -14.00 29.55 -0.02
N ALA A 205 -14.92 29.26 0.89
CA ALA A 205 -14.60 28.91 2.27
C ALA A 205 -13.95 27.54 2.39
N LEU A 206 -12.97 27.47 3.27
CA LEU A 206 -12.21 26.27 3.60
C LEU A 206 -12.27 26.02 5.11
N TRP A 207 -12.74 24.84 5.48
CA TRP A 207 -12.55 24.24 6.80
C TRP A 207 -11.24 23.44 6.79
N GLY A 208 -10.17 23.99 7.37
CA GLY A 208 -8.83 23.40 7.38
C GLY A 208 -8.67 22.37 8.50
N GLU A 209 -8.25 21.17 8.15
CA GLU A 209 -8.01 20.02 9.05
C GLU A 209 -9.03 19.83 10.21
N PRO A 210 -10.36 19.90 9.97
CA PRO A 210 -11.34 19.60 11.01
C PRO A 210 -11.17 18.17 11.52
N ARG A 211 -10.94 18.02 12.83
CA ARG A 211 -10.64 16.73 13.50
C ARG A 211 -11.25 16.68 14.90
N LEU A 212 -11.69 15.50 15.32
CA LEU A 212 -12.03 15.22 16.73
C LEU A 212 -10.94 14.41 17.40
N LEU A 213 -10.51 14.90 18.55
CA LEU A 213 -9.37 14.39 19.31
C LEU A 213 -9.79 14.09 20.74
N LEU A 214 -9.45 12.89 21.21
CA LEU A 214 -9.48 12.55 22.63
C LEU A 214 -8.08 12.74 23.21
N LEU A 215 -7.93 13.79 24.02
CA LEU A 215 -6.70 14.11 24.73
C LEU A 215 -6.70 13.43 26.08
N SER A 216 -5.59 12.77 26.45
CA SER A 216 -5.49 12.09 27.74
C SER A 216 -4.23 12.50 28.48
N LYS A 217 -4.38 13.05 29.68
CA LYS A 217 -3.26 13.45 30.55
C LYS A 217 -2.57 12.21 31.12
N MET A 218 -1.25 12.22 31.10
CA MET A 218 -0.43 11.18 31.72
C MET A 218 -0.40 11.41 33.24
N THR A 219 -0.71 10.38 34.04
CA THR A 219 -0.89 10.52 35.50
C THR A 219 0.28 9.98 36.34
N GLN A 220 1.37 9.47 35.74
CA GLN A 220 2.51 8.92 36.49
C GLN A 220 3.80 9.73 36.30
N VAL A 221 4.36 10.24 37.40
CA VAL A 221 5.61 11.03 37.43
C VAL A 221 6.84 10.26 36.90
N ALA A 222 6.84 8.92 36.98
CA ALA A 222 7.88 8.08 36.38
C ALA A 222 7.90 8.13 34.83
N GLU A 223 6.78 8.51 34.20
CA GLU A 223 6.71 8.79 32.76
C GLU A 223 7.27 10.18 32.43
N TYR A 224 7.29 11.12 33.39
CA TYR A 224 7.87 12.46 33.22
C TYR A 224 9.41 12.42 33.19
N GLU A 225 10.05 11.65 34.08
CA GLU A 225 11.52 11.51 34.12
C GLU A 225 12.07 10.77 32.88
N THR A 226 11.26 9.90 32.25
CA THR A 226 11.57 9.33 30.93
C THR A 226 11.15 10.26 29.78
N ALA A 227 10.12 11.10 29.97
CA ALA A 227 9.65 12.08 28.99
C ALA A 227 10.53 13.34 28.87
N GLU A 228 11.28 13.72 29.91
CA GLU A 228 12.29 14.80 29.80
C GLU A 228 13.39 14.47 28.78
N ASN A 229 13.65 13.18 28.57
CA ASN A 229 14.53 12.66 27.53
C ASN A 229 13.77 12.19 26.28
N ALA A 230 12.43 12.19 26.29
CA ALA A 230 11.64 11.84 25.12
C ALA A 230 11.64 12.98 24.12
N ILE A 231 11.67 12.61 22.86
CA ILE A 231 11.68 13.54 21.73
C ILE A 231 10.27 13.63 21.15
N PHE A 232 9.73 14.83 21.16
CA PHE A 232 8.41 15.18 20.66
C PHE A 232 8.56 15.77 19.26
N THR A 233 7.97 15.11 18.27
CA THR A 233 8.06 15.54 16.87
C THR A 233 6.78 16.17 16.38
N ARG A 234 5.61 15.75 16.87
CA ARG A 234 4.33 16.34 16.44
C ARG A 234 3.24 16.17 17.49
N GLY A 235 2.39 17.17 17.62
CA GLY A 235 1.26 17.16 18.54
C GLY A 235 0.59 18.52 18.66
N ILE A 236 -0.12 18.74 19.76
CA ILE A 236 -0.87 19.96 20.04
C ILE A 236 -0.47 20.50 21.41
N ALA A 237 -0.30 21.81 21.51
CA ALA A 237 -0.22 22.53 22.77
C ALA A 237 -1.52 23.29 23.00
N LEU A 238 -2.08 23.15 24.20
CA LEU A 238 -3.18 23.97 24.69
C LEU A 238 -2.63 24.98 25.69
N GLY A 239 -2.95 26.26 25.49
CA GLY A 239 -2.61 27.33 26.40
C GLY A 239 -3.85 27.88 27.09
N GLN A 240 -3.73 28.21 28.38
CA GLN A 240 -4.73 29.01 29.08
C GLN A 240 -4.29 30.47 29.07
N LEU A 241 -5.10 31.36 28.50
CA LEU A 241 -4.82 32.79 28.50
C LEU A 241 -5.21 33.44 29.83
N GLU A 242 -4.43 34.45 30.24
CA GLU A 242 -4.76 35.33 31.37
C GLU A 242 -6.16 35.95 31.17
N ASP A 243 -6.95 36.01 32.24
CA ASP A 243 -8.32 36.53 32.29
C ASP A 243 -9.40 35.82 31.44
N GLU A 244 -9.07 34.72 30.75
CA GLU A 244 -10.04 33.91 29.96
C GLU A 244 -9.94 32.41 30.28
N PRO A 245 -10.30 31.97 31.51
CA PRO A 245 -10.09 30.59 31.97
C PRO A 245 -11.00 29.54 31.31
N SER A 246 -12.02 29.96 30.56
CA SER A 246 -13.12 29.10 30.11
C SER A 246 -12.88 28.34 28.81
N GLN A 247 -11.99 28.82 27.93
CA GLN A 247 -11.63 28.10 26.70
C GLN A 247 -10.12 28.15 26.50
N PRO A 248 -9.47 26.99 26.24
CA PRO A 248 -8.06 26.98 25.89
C PRO A 248 -7.86 27.52 24.47
N VAL A 249 -6.66 28.03 24.20
CA VAL A 249 -6.19 28.29 22.84
C VAL A 249 -5.27 27.17 22.38
N CYS A 250 -5.21 26.91 21.08
CA CYS A 250 -4.54 25.73 20.53
C CYS A 250 -3.44 26.12 19.53
N LEU A 251 -2.38 25.31 19.52
CA LEU A 251 -1.31 25.36 18.53
C LEU A 251 -0.87 23.93 18.17
N GLU A 252 -0.91 23.57 16.88
CA GLU A 252 -0.25 22.35 16.41
C GLU A 252 1.26 22.60 16.27
N TYR A 253 2.07 21.72 16.84
CA TYR A 253 3.54 21.76 16.70
C TYR A 253 4.03 20.59 15.83
N SER A 254 5.08 20.85 15.05
CA SER A 254 5.77 19.85 14.24
C SER A 254 7.25 20.21 14.12
N PHE A 255 8.13 19.30 14.50
CA PHE A 255 9.59 19.48 14.52
C PHE A 255 10.26 18.33 13.78
N SER A 256 11.15 18.65 12.84
CA SER A 256 11.90 17.66 12.04
C SER A 256 12.87 16.84 12.88
N GLU A 257 13.63 17.49 13.77
CA GLU A 257 14.61 16.85 14.66
C GLU A 257 13.98 16.41 16.00
N GLY A 258 12.73 16.81 16.22
CA GLY A 258 12.03 16.67 17.50
C GLY A 258 12.65 17.51 18.62
N LYS A 259 11.90 17.68 19.71
CA LYS A 259 12.30 18.54 20.83
C LYS A 259 11.97 17.89 22.16
N ARG A 260 12.71 18.24 23.21
CA ARG A 260 12.33 17.89 24.58
C ARG A 260 11.07 18.63 24.97
N ILE A 261 10.35 18.09 25.95
CA ILE A 261 9.06 18.64 26.36
C ILE A 261 9.14 20.10 26.82
N THR A 262 10.21 20.50 27.52
CA THR A 262 10.42 21.88 27.98
C THR A 262 10.61 22.84 26.81
N GLU A 263 11.38 22.44 25.80
CA GLU A 263 11.56 23.23 24.58
C GLU A 263 10.26 23.35 23.78
N VAL A 264 9.44 22.29 23.73
CA VAL A 264 8.11 22.34 23.10
C VAL A 264 7.21 23.33 23.85
N ALA A 265 7.18 23.26 25.18
CA ALA A 265 6.37 24.12 26.02
C ALA A 265 6.77 25.60 25.88
N GLU A 266 8.05 25.92 25.98
CA GLU A 266 8.60 27.28 25.81
C GLU A 266 8.29 27.84 24.41
N TRP A 267 8.51 27.03 23.37
CA TRP A 267 8.20 27.43 22.00
C TRP A 267 6.71 27.70 21.82
N SER A 268 5.86 26.81 22.36
CA SER A 268 4.40 26.91 22.26
C SER A 268 3.87 28.12 23.01
N LYS A 269 4.40 28.40 24.21
CA LYS A 269 4.07 29.59 25.01
C LYS A 269 4.24 30.85 24.19
N ARG A 270 5.47 31.07 23.72
CA ARG A 270 5.85 32.26 22.98
C ARG A 270 4.98 32.44 21.73
N LYS A 271 4.66 31.35 21.02
CA LYS A 271 3.82 31.40 19.83
C LYS A 271 2.37 31.73 20.14
N LEU A 272 1.81 31.15 21.19
CA LEU A 272 0.45 31.47 21.62
C LEU A 272 0.34 32.92 22.09
N GLU A 273 1.30 33.42 22.89
CA GLU A 273 1.34 34.82 23.33
C GLU A 273 1.48 35.79 22.14
N GLU A 274 2.27 35.43 21.11
CA GLU A 274 2.40 36.21 19.87
C GLU A 274 1.10 36.25 19.07
N ILE A 275 0.38 35.13 18.96
CA ILE A 275 -0.87 35.03 18.18
C ILE A 275 -1.99 35.79 18.89
N TRP A 276 -2.12 35.59 20.20
CA TRP A 276 -3.26 36.07 20.99
C TRP A 276 -3.00 37.40 21.70
N GLN A 277 -1.75 37.88 21.70
CA GLN A 277 -1.33 39.15 22.32
C GLN A 277 -1.71 39.23 23.81
N LYS A 278 -1.67 38.09 24.51
CA LYS A 278 -2.00 37.92 25.94
C LYS A 278 -1.02 36.93 26.58
N SER A 279 -0.84 37.02 27.90
CA SER A 279 -0.03 36.08 28.67
C SER A 279 -0.66 34.68 28.70
N VAL A 280 0.17 33.64 28.76
CA VAL A 280 -0.26 32.24 28.91
C VAL A 280 0.14 31.72 30.31
N ASP A 281 -0.88 31.37 31.10
CA ASP A 281 -0.75 30.98 32.52
C ASP A 281 -0.56 29.48 32.75
N LEU A 282 -0.93 28.65 31.77
CA LEU A 282 -0.80 27.19 31.80
C LEU A 282 -0.55 26.67 30.39
N ILE A 283 0.33 25.67 30.26
CA ILE A 283 0.52 24.93 29.01
C ILE A 283 0.34 23.44 29.23
N GLU A 284 -0.55 22.86 28.44
CA GLU A 284 -0.73 21.43 28.31
C GLU A 284 -0.18 20.99 26.95
N VAL A 285 0.77 20.05 26.92
CA VAL A 285 1.35 19.52 25.69
C VAL A 285 0.87 18.10 25.46
N TYR A 286 0.28 17.85 24.30
CA TYR A 286 -0.20 16.55 23.88
C TYR A 286 0.57 16.07 22.66
N SER A 287 0.89 14.78 22.62
CA SER A 287 1.69 14.18 21.54
C SER A 287 0.93 13.10 20.79
N TYR A 288 1.03 13.09 19.47
CA TYR A 288 0.58 11.94 18.68
C TYR A 288 1.41 10.71 19.05
N GLN A 289 0.81 9.54 18.97
CA GLN A 289 1.50 8.25 19.13
C GLN A 289 1.66 7.57 17.76
N PRO A 290 2.71 6.75 17.56
CA PRO A 290 2.84 5.96 16.34
C PRO A 290 1.65 4.98 16.25
N LYS A 291 1.10 4.82 15.04
CA LYS A 291 0.02 3.85 14.78
C LYS A 291 0.58 2.81 13.81
N LEU A 292 0.71 1.56 14.24
CA LEU A 292 1.33 0.50 13.46
C LEU A 292 0.27 -0.50 12.96
N LYS A 293 0.41 -0.96 11.72
CA LYS A 293 -0.49 -1.93 11.10
C LYS A 293 0.28 -3.01 10.36
N PHE A 294 -0.16 -4.26 10.48
CA PHE A 294 0.36 -5.34 9.63
C PHE A 294 -0.04 -5.12 8.18
N VAL A 295 0.94 -5.17 7.29
CA VAL A 295 0.75 -5.15 5.83
C VAL A 295 0.69 -6.57 5.29
N SER A 296 1.58 -7.45 5.74
CA SER A 296 1.61 -8.84 5.29
C SER A 296 2.30 -9.77 6.29
N LEU A 297 1.96 -11.06 6.19
CA LEU A 297 2.64 -12.17 6.85
C LEU A 297 2.63 -13.38 5.91
N GLY A 298 3.79 -13.88 5.49
CA GLY A 298 3.88 -14.98 4.54
C GLY A 298 5.30 -15.49 4.28
N PRO A 299 5.47 -16.56 3.51
CA PRO A 299 6.79 -17.03 3.09
C PRO A 299 7.43 -16.03 2.13
N THR A 300 8.77 -15.98 2.10
CA THR A 300 9.47 -15.18 1.07
C THR A 300 9.54 -15.88 -0.28
N THR A 301 9.13 -17.15 -0.37
CA THR A 301 9.09 -17.93 -1.61
C THR A 301 7.66 -18.21 -2.05
N GLY A 302 7.48 -18.46 -3.34
CA GLY A 302 6.19 -18.78 -3.96
C GLY A 302 5.63 -20.13 -3.54
N VAL A 303 6.52 -21.10 -3.38
CA VAL A 303 6.20 -22.44 -2.89
C VAL A 303 7.14 -22.78 -1.76
N VAL A 304 6.59 -23.23 -0.63
CA VAL A 304 7.35 -23.83 0.47
C VAL A 304 7.23 -25.33 0.38
N VAL A 305 8.36 -26.03 0.42
CA VAL A 305 8.42 -27.47 0.24
C VAL A 305 8.95 -28.20 1.48
N THR A 306 8.67 -29.50 1.58
CA THR A 306 9.25 -30.36 2.60
C THR A 306 10.79 -30.39 2.52
N ARG A 307 11.44 -30.65 3.66
CA ARG A 307 12.89 -30.91 3.82
C ARG A 307 13.81 -29.74 3.51
N GLN A 308 13.26 -28.57 3.23
CA GLN A 308 14.03 -27.35 2.98
C GLN A 308 13.72 -26.31 4.06
N ASP A 309 14.75 -25.60 4.50
CA ASP A 309 14.58 -24.40 5.31
C ASP A 309 13.95 -23.30 4.44
N PHE A 310 13.17 -22.42 5.04
CA PHE A 310 12.58 -21.29 4.35
C PHE A 310 12.43 -20.10 5.30
N ASN A 311 12.21 -18.92 4.72
CA ASN A 311 12.01 -17.68 5.45
C ASN A 311 10.53 -17.29 5.45
N VAL A 312 10.09 -16.75 6.58
CA VAL A 312 8.81 -16.06 6.71
C VAL A 312 9.08 -14.59 6.93
N ARG A 313 8.38 -13.73 6.19
CA ARG A 313 8.43 -12.27 6.27
C ARG A 313 7.14 -11.73 6.84
N CYS A 314 7.27 -10.75 7.72
CA CYS A 314 6.21 -9.89 8.20
C CYS A 314 6.56 -8.44 7.86
N VAL A 315 5.61 -7.71 7.29
CA VAL A 315 5.77 -6.28 6.98
C VAL A 315 4.79 -5.49 7.84
N ILE A 316 5.30 -4.45 8.49
CA ILE A 316 4.52 -3.53 9.33
C ILE A 316 4.70 -2.12 8.80
N GLN A 317 3.62 -1.36 8.70
CA GLN A 317 3.64 0.04 8.32
C GLN A 317 3.28 0.92 9.50
N ASN A 318 3.94 2.06 9.62
CA ASN A 318 3.46 3.14 10.47
C ASN A 318 2.46 3.99 9.69
N VAL A 319 1.18 3.88 10.05
CA VAL A 319 0.07 4.65 9.50
C VAL A 319 -0.28 5.87 10.37
N GLY A 320 0.52 6.14 11.41
CA GLY A 320 0.36 7.29 12.30
C GLY A 320 1.04 8.56 11.80
N LYS A 321 0.85 9.66 12.54
CA LYS A 321 1.41 10.99 12.22
C LYS A 321 2.83 11.22 12.74
N VAL A 322 3.35 10.33 13.59
CA VAL A 322 4.70 10.42 14.17
C VAL A 322 5.46 9.13 13.99
N ALA A 323 6.79 9.21 13.95
CA ALA A 323 7.66 8.04 13.86
C ALA A 323 7.51 7.10 15.07
N LEU A 324 7.63 5.81 14.83
CA LEU A 324 8.04 4.87 15.87
C LEU A 324 9.51 5.11 16.14
N LEU A 325 9.90 5.27 17.41
CA LEU A 325 11.30 5.38 17.84
C LEU A 325 11.75 4.09 18.53
N GLU A 326 13.05 3.79 18.51
CA GLU A 326 13.60 2.51 19.00
C GLU A 326 13.37 2.33 20.51
N GLU A 327 13.36 3.44 21.25
CA GLU A 327 13.19 3.51 22.70
C GLU A 327 11.80 3.07 23.15
N ARG A 328 10.82 3.07 22.24
CA ARG A 328 9.46 2.57 22.51
C ARG A 328 9.40 1.06 22.70
N ASN A 329 10.48 0.34 22.41
CA ASN A 329 10.59 -1.12 22.62
C ASN A 329 9.45 -1.92 21.96
N ALA A 330 8.88 -1.42 20.86
CA ALA A 330 7.87 -2.14 20.11
C ALA A 330 8.46 -3.45 19.56
N SER A 331 7.66 -4.50 19.48
CA SER A 331 8.14 -5.81 19.06
C SER A 331 7.09 -6.63 18.35
N VAL A 332 7.55 -7.58 17.53
CA VAL A 332 6.72 -8.52 16.81
C VAL A 332 7.19 -9.92 17.11
N SER A 333 6.26 -10.83 17.38
CA SER A 333 6.55 -12.23 17.65
C SER A 333 5.85 -13.15 16.68
N LEU A 334 6.53 -14.24 16.29
CA LEU A 334 5.97 -15.26 15.41
C LEU A 334 5.54 -16.50 16.20
N GLY A 335 4.27 -16.89 16.08
CA GLY A 335 3.69 -18.08 16.71
C GLY A 335 3.22 -19.13 15.70
N GLY A 336 2.93 -20.34 16.18
CA GLY A 336 2.40 -21.45 15.39
C GLY A 336 3.44 -22.28 14.63
N ILE A 337 4.71 -21.84 14.59
CA ILE A 337 5.75 -22.47 13.78
C ILE A 337 7.10 -22.54 14.51
N LYS A 338 7.91 -23.58 14.24
CA LYS A 338 9.20 -23.80 14.91
C LYS A 338 10.35 -23.13 14.15
N LEU A 339 11.05 -22.23 14.84
CA LEU A 339 12.20 -21.50 14.32
C LEU A 339 13.48 -22.37 14.29
N ARG A 340 14.38 -22.10 13.34
CA ARG A 340 15.65 -22.83 13.22
C ARG A 340 16.63 -22.43 14.31
N ARG A 341 17.09 -21.16 14.28
CA ARG A 341 18.05 -20.54 15.22
C ARG A 341 17.70 -19.08 15.55
N ASP A 342 16.48 -18.65 15.23
CA ASP A 342 16.07 -17.26 15.33
C ASP A 342 15.34 -16.97 16.65
N ARG A 343 15.30 -15.69 17.06
CA ARG A 343 14.49 -15.23 18.18
C ARG A 343 13.03 -15.10 17.75
N MET A 344 12.13 -15.55 18.62
CA MET A 344 10.69 -15.48 18.35
C MET A 344 10.20 -14.04 18.33
N ASP A 345 10.56 -13.28 19.37
CA ASP A 345 10.30 -11.85 19.47
C ASP A 345 11.45 -11.05 18.85
N LYS A 346 11.10 -10.13 17.94
CA LYS A 346 12.02 -9.18 17.30
C LYS A 346 11.56 -7.76 17.58
N ARG A 347 12.51 -6.90 17.98
CA ARG A 347 12.23 -5.48 18.22
C ARG A 347 12.12 -4.74 16.90
N LEU A 348 11.23 -3.75 16.86
CA LEU A 348 11.10 -2.80 15.78
C LEU A 348 12.05 -1.63 16.03
N GLY A 349 12.76 -1.21 14.99
CA GLY A 349 13.56 0.01 14.99
C GLY A 349 12.71 1.25 14.68
N ARG A 350 13.36 2.32 14.23
CA ARG A 350 12.67 3.54 13.81
C ARG A 350 11.82 3.29 12.56
N ILE A 351 10.56 3.76 12.55
CA ILE A 351 9.66 3.70 11.39
C ILE A 351 8.95 5.04 11.23
N GLU A 352 9.30 5.79 10.18
CA GLU A 352 8.68 7.07 9.85
C GLU A 352 7.18 6.92 9.49
N PRO A 353 6.36 7.99 9.63
CA PRO A 353 5.01 8.03 9.06
C PRO A 353 5.00 7.58 7.59
N GLY A 354 4.12 6.64 7.26
CA GLY A 354 4.03 6.01 5.94
C GLY A 354 5.10 4.94 5.66
N GLY A 355 6.18 4.89 6.45
CA GLY A 355 7.28 3.94 6.31
C GLY A 355 6.90 2.51 6.71
N GLU A 356 7.62 1.55 6.13
CA GLU A 356 7.47 0.12 6.41
C GLU A 356 8.73 -0.44 7.09
N SER A 357 8.54 -1.47 7.93
CA SER A 357 9.61 -2.30 8.49
C SER A 357 9.37 -3.76 8.14
N GLU A 358 10.43 -4.42 7.68
CA GLU A 358 10.44 -5.84 7.35
C GLU A 358 11.10 -6.65 8.47
N ILE A 359 10.41 -7.69 8.93
CA ILE A 359 10.94 -8.68 9.86
C ILE A 359 10.88 -10.05 9.23
N THR A 360 12.02 -10.76 9.22
CA THR A 360 12.12 -12.08 8.61
C THR A 360 12.61 -13.12 9.62
N TRP A 361 12.00 -14.31 9.67
CA TRP A 361 12.40 -15.44 10.50
C TRP A 361 12.80 -16.67 9.67
N GLN A 362 13.87 -17.36 10.09
CA GLN A 362 14.26 -18.66 9.53
C GLN A 362 13.49 -19.81 10.18
N ILE A 363 12.73 -20.54 9.37
CA ILE A 363 11.86 -21.63 9.81
C ILE A 363 12.52 -23.00 9.59
N ARG A 364 12.30 -23.94 10.53
CA ARG A 364 12.76 -25.33 10.39
C ARG A 364 12.04 -26.06 9.26
N PRO A 365 12.71 -27.04 8.62
CA PRO A 365 12.10 -27.79 7.54
C PRO A 365 11.01 -28.69 8.08
N PHE A 366 9.94 -28.84 7.30
CA PHE A 366 8.89 -29.82 7.55
C PHE A 366 9.23 -31.12 6.83
N HIS A 367 9.02 -32.26 7.48
CA HIS A 367 9.33 -33.57 6.86
C HIS A 367 8.17 -34.16 6.05
N ARG A 368 6.97 -33.60 6.17
CA ARG A 368 5.74 -34.09 5.53
C ARG A 368 4.93 -32.91 5.00
N GLU A 369 4.15 -33.19 3.96
CA GLU A 369 3.16 -32.27 3.42
C GLU A 369 2.10 -31.96 4.48
N THR A 370 1.77 -30.68 4.67
CA THR A 370 0.82 -30.23 5.67
C THR A 370 0.38 -28.79 5.41
N SER A 371 -0.73 -28.37 6.03
CA SER A 371 -1.05 -26.96 6.24
C SER A 371 -0.75 -26.61 7.70
N VAL A 372 -0.15 -25.46 7.97
CA VAL A 372 0.22 -25.03 9.33
C VAL A 372 -0.28 -23.60 9.56
N PRO A 373 -1.11 -23.36 10.59
CA PRO A 373 -1.49 -22.01 10.95
C PRO A 373 -0.27 -21.26 11.51
N MET A 374 -0.18 -19.98 11.17
CA MET A 374 0.89 -19.10 11.61
C MET A 374 0.32 -17.74 11.99
N MET A 375 0.86 -17.16 13.05
CA MET A 375 0.38 -15.89 13.58
C MET A 375 1.55 -14.98 13.91
N ALA A 376 1.44 -13.70 13.59
CA ALA A 376 2.34 -12.67 14.12
C ALA A 376 1.57 -11.78 15.10
N ASN A 377 2.22 -11.45 16.23
CA ASN A 377 1.65 -10.57 17.26
C ASN A 377 2.54 -9.34 17.38
N LEU A 378 1.96 -8.16 17.24
CA LEU A 378 2.59 -6.88 17.50
C LEU A 378 2.30 -6.49 18.96
N LYS A 379 3.34 -6.02 19.66
CA LYS A 379 3.23 -5.36 20.96
C LYS A 379 3.83 -3.97 20.83
N LEU A 380 3.01 -2.95 21.04
CA LEU A 380 3.39 -1.55 21.02
C LEU A 380 3.12 -0.94 22.40
N PRO A 381 4.16 -0.71 23.22
CA PRO A 381 4.04 0.09 24.42
C PRO A 381 3.65 1.54 24.10
N THR A 382 2.59 2.01 24.72
CA THR A 382 2.11 3.41 24.66
C THR A 382 1.91 3.94 26.07
N ALA A 383 1.69 5.24 26.20
CA ALA A 383 1.38 5.85 27.50
C ALA A 383 0.03 5.39 28.07
N LYS A 384 -0.91 4.92 27.23
CA LYS A 384 -2.18 4.33 27.69
C LYS A 384 -2.07 2.83 28.01
N GLY A 385 -0.87 2.25 27.96
CA GLY A 385 -0.62 0.82 28.11
C GLY A 385 -0.11 0.17 26.83
N VAL A 386 -0.16 -1.17 26.76
CA VAL A 386 0.36 -1.92 25.61
C VAL A 386 -0.75 -2.18 24.62
N ILE A 387 -0.61 -1.65 23.41
CA ILE A 387 -1.46 -2.02 22.26
C ILE A 387 -0.96 -3.35 21.71
N THR A 388 -1.88 -4.28 21.49
CA THR A 388 -1.59 -5.56 20.84
C THR A 388 -2.43 -5.75 19.60
N GLU A 389 -1.78 -6.07 18.49
CA GLU A 389 -2.41 -6.40 17.22
C GLU A 389 -1.95 -7.79 16.79
N GLN A 390 -2.76 -8.50 16.01
CA GLN A 390 -2.39 -9.82 15.49
C GLN A 390 -2.83 -10.00 14.05
N ILE A 391 -2.02 -10.73 13.29
CA ILE A 391 -2.36 -11.20 11.95
C ILE A 391 -2.17 -12.71 11.88
N ASN A 392 -3.13 -13.40 11.27
CA ASN A 392 -3.15 -14.84 11.12
C ASN A 392 -3.10 -15.23 9.65
N THR A 393 -2.38 -16.30 9.33
CA THR A 393 -2.33 -16.90 7.99
C THR A 393 -2.15 -18.42 8.09
N SER A 394 -2.26 -19.13 6.98
CA SER A 394 -1.96 -20.56 6.89
C SER A 394 -0.92 -20.81 5.81
N LEU A 395 0.12 -21.56 6.17
CA LEU A 395 1.19 -21.93 5.26
C LEU A 395 0.98 -23.36 4.76
N VAL A 396 0.95 -23.54 3.44
CA VAL A 396 0.93 -24.87 2.81
C VAL A 396 2.36 -25.31 2.54
N ILE A 397 2.71 -26.47 3.10
CA ILE A 397 3.97 -27.17 2.84
C ILE A 397 3.71 -28.21 1.76
N GLU A 398 4.23 -27.95 0.56
CA GLU A 398 4.11 -28.83 -0.59
C GLU A 398 5.23 -29.89 -0.59
N ARG A 399 5.08 -30.92 -1.43
CA ARG A 399 6.13 -31.93 -1.62
C ARG A 399 7.37 -31.30 -2.26
N GLU A 400 8.56 -31.75 -1.86
CA GLU A 400 9.81 -31.38 -2.54
C GLU A 400 9.88 -31.92 -3.97
N ILE A 401 10.50 -31.15 -4.88
CA ILE A 401 10.78 -31.64 -6.24
C ILE A 401 11.62 -32.93 -6.17
N PRO A 402 11.32 -33.97 -6.98
CA PRO A 402 12.22 -35.11 -7.10
C PRO A 402 13.63 -34.69 -7.52
N LYS A 403 14.65 -35.46 -7.11
CA LYS A 403 16.04 -35.24 -7.55
C LYS A 403 16.15 -35.57 -9.04
N LEU A 404 16.51 -34.58 -9.84
CA LEU A 404 16.64 -34.69 -11.29
C LEU A 404 18.07 -34.40 -11.74
N THR A 405 18.47 -34.96 -12.88
CA THR A 405 19.76 -34.62 -13.52
C THR A 405 19.79 -33.16 -13.92
N THR A 406 20.92 -32.48 -13.74
CA THR A 406 21.09 -31.12 -14.25
C THR A 406 21.43 -31.09 -15.73
N LYS A 407 21.98 -32.18 -16.30
CA LYS A 407 22.33 -32.22 -17.72
C LYS A 407 21.08 -32.05 -18.59
N ALA A 408 21.17 -31.20 -19.62
CA ALA A 408 20.13 -31.04 -20.61
C ALA A 408 19.89 -32.36 -21.37
N GLY A 409 18.62 -32.70 -21.61
CA GLY A 409 18.27 -33.82 -22.49
C GLY A 409 18.66 -33.50 -23.93
N GLU A 410 18.88 -34.52 -24.76
CA GLU A 410 19.20 -34.34 -26.18
C GLU A 410 17.96 -34.49 -27.09
N GLU A 411 16.88 -35.07 -26.57
CA GLU A 411 15.65 -35.41 -27.29
C GLU A 411 14.41 -35.00 -26.49
N LEU A 412 13.25 -34.96 -27.16
CA LEU A 412 11.96 -34.78 -26.49
C LEU A 412 11.64 -35.97 -25.58
N ARG A 413 11.36 -35.71 -24.31
CA ARG A 413 11.05 -36.75 -23.34
C ARG A 413 9.87 -36.35 -22.47
N LEU A 414 8.98 -37.32 -22.27
CA LEU A 414 7.86 -37.24 -21.33
C LEU A 414 7.94 -38.44 -20.40
N GLU A 415 8.05 -38.19 -19.09
CA GLU A 415 8.14 -39.23 -18.07
C GLU A 415 7.20 -38.99 -16.91
N GLU A 416 6.66 -40.09 -16.40
CA GLU A 416 5.82 -40.11 -15.23
C GLU A 416 6.46 -40.98 -14.15
N ASN A 417 6.40 -40.52 -12.90
CA ASN A 417 6.70 -41.35 -11.74
C ASN A 417 5.81 -40.96 -10.55
N SER A 418 6.04 -41.60 -9.40
CA SER A 418 5.25 -41.37 -8.19
C SER A 418 5.31 -39.93 -7.63
N ASN A 419 6.28 -39.13 -8.07
CA ASN A 419 6.52 -37.77 -7.58
C ASN A 419 6.06 -36.69 -8.55
N GLY A 420 5.64 -37.04 -9.77
CA GLY A 420 5.21 -36.06 -10.75
C GLY A 420 5.37 -36.49 -12.19
N ILE A 421 5.23 -35.50 -13.07
CA ILE A 421 5.37 -35.63 -14.52
C ILE A 421 6.46 -34.66 -14.98
N LEU A 422 7.38 -35.15 -15.79
CA LEU A 422 8.48 -34.38 -16.37
C LEU A 422 8.32 -34.36 -17.89
N MET A 423 8.46 -33.18 -18.48
CA MET A 423 8.51 -32.98 -19.92
C MET A 423 9.71 -32.11 -20.26
N GLU A 424 10.59 -32.56 -21.15
CA GLU A 424 11.86 -31.89 -21.47
C GLU A 424 12.30 -32.07 -22.92
N ASN A 425 13.15 -31.15 -23.41
CA ASN A 425 13.89 -31.23 -24.67
C ASN A 425 15.26 -30.53 -24.54
N GLU A 426 16.04 -30.39 -25.61
CA GLU A 426 17.38 -29.75 -25.57
C GLU A 426 17.42 -28.31 -24.99
N PHE A 427 16.28 -27.63 -24.90
CA PHE A 427 16.18 -26.23 -24.48
C PHE A 427 15.49 -26.03 -23.13
N LEU A 428 14.45 -26.80 -22.83
CA LEU A 428 13.53 -26.53 -21.72
C LEU A 428 13.16 -27.80 -20.97
N ARG A 429 12.83 -27.63 -19.69
CA ARG A 429 12.21 -28.66 -18.85
C ARG A 429 11.06 -28.05 -18.04
N ILE A 430 9.93 -28.75 -18.01
CA ILE A 430 8.84 -28.51 -17.06
C ILE A 430 8.63 -29.75 -16.19
N VAL A 431 8.46 -29.53 -14.89
CA VAL A 431 8.22 -30.59 -13.91
C VAL A 431 6.97 -30.26 -13.12
N PHE A 432 5.92 -31.06 -13.27
CA PHE A 432 4.69 -30.98 -12.47
C PHE A 432 4.82 -31.87 -11.24
N VAL A 433 4.79 -31.27 -10.05
CA VAL A 433 5.04 -32.00 -8.80
C VAL A 433 3.72 -32.50 -8.21
N ARG A 434 3.66 -33.83 -7.97
CA ARG A 434 2.48 -34.50 -7.42
C ARG A 434 2.61 -34.65 -5.90
N GLY A 435 1.78 -33.93 -5.15
CA GLY A 435 1.60 -34.10 -3.71
C GLY A 435 0.42 -35.00 -3.37
N ASN A 436 0.11 -35.09 -2.08
CA ASN A 436 -1.01 -35.85 -1.53
C ASN A 436 -2.38 -35.30 -1.97
N ASN A 437 -2.44 -34.00 -2.28
CA ASN A 437 -3.66 -33.30 -2.70
C ASN A 437 -3.76 -33.08 -4.21
N GLY A 438 -2.92 -33.73 -5.01
CA GLY A 438 -2.85 -33.55 -6.47
C GLY A 438 -1.61 -32.76 -6.90
N PHE A 439 -1.63 -32.22 -8.12
CA PHE A 439 -0.56 -31.39 -8.66
C PHE A 439 -0.67 -29.97 -8.11
N GLY A 440 0.22 -29.64 -7.16
CA GLY A 440 0.19 -28.37 -6.44
C GLY A 440 0.89 -27.23 -7.18
N TYR A 441 1.98 -27.55 -7.88
CA TYR A 441 2.83 -26.56 -8.55
C TYR A 441 3.66 -27.22 -9.66
N TYR A 442 4.30 -26.40 -10.49
CA TYR A 442 5.25 -26.84 -11.50
C TYR A 442 6.49 -25.96 -11.54
N ILE A 443 7.61 -26.51 -12.00
CA ILE A 443 8.88 -25.82 -12.13
C ILE A 443 9.25 -25.73 -13.60
N LEU A 444 9.70 -24.55 -14.02
CA LEU A 444 10.27 -24.29 -15.34
C LEU A 444 11.78 -24.14 -15.22
N SER A 445 12.50 -24.82 -16.11
CA SER A 445 13.94 -24.72 -16.25
C SER A 445 14.35 -24.54 -17.71
N VAL A 446 15.42 -23.77 -17.93
CA VAL A 446 16.04 -23.55 -19.24
C VAL A 446 17.41 -24.19 -19.30
N ALA A 447 17.80 -24.73 -20.46
CA ALA A 447 19.14 -25.24 -20.68
C ALA A 447 20.10 -24.08 -20.96
N LYS A 448 21.15 -23.97 -20.15
CA LYS A 448 22.27 -23.02 -20.31
C LYS A 448 23.57 -23.80 -20.13
N ASP A 449 24.50 -23.67 -21.07
CA ASP A 449 25.78 -24.39 -21.06
C ASP A 449 25.63 -25.90 -20.85
N GLY A 450 24.63 -26.50 -21.53
CA GLY A 450 24.32 -27.93 -21.46
C GLY A 450 23.66 -28.40 -20.16
N ASN A 451 23.24 -27.48 -19.28
CA ASN A 451 22.59 -27.80 -18.01
C ASN A 451 21.26 -27.05 -17.83
N TYR A 452 20.24 -27.74 -17.35
CA TYR A 452 19.01 -27.09 -16.91
C TYR A 452 19.22 -26.28 -15.64
N GLN A 453 18.75 -25.05 -15.68
CA GLN A 453 18.68 -24.13 -14.55
C GLN A 453 17.23 -23.73 -14.32
N ARG A 454 16.75 -23.81 -13.08
CA ARG A 454 15.40 -23.34 -12.71
C ARG A 454 15.31 -21.84 -12.96
N VAL A 455 14.20 -21.40 -13.54
CA VAL A 455 13.95 -19.98 -13.82
C VAL A 455 12.62 -19.48 -13.30
N ALA A 456 11.63 -20.36 -13.12
CA ALA A 456 10.32 -19.95 -12.63
C ALA A 456 9.57 -21.11 -11.96
N THR A 457 8.59 -20.73 -11.15
CA THR A 457 7.69 -21.65 -10.46
C THR A 457 6.25 -21.26 -10.72
N GLY A 458 5.46 -22.19 -11.23
CA GLY A 458 4.03 -22.02 -11.42
C GLY A 458 3.24 -22.54 -10.22
N HIS A 459 2.43 -21.71 -9.58
CA HIS A 459 1.61 -22.12 -8.45
C HIS A 459 0.35 -21.25 -8.26
N PRO A 460 -0.84 -21.82 -8.03
CA PRO A 460 -1.21 -23.22 -8.30
C PRO A 460 -1.17 -23.55 -9.81
N ILE A 461 -1.62 -24.75 -10.20
CA ILE A 461 -1.85 -25.08 -11.62
C ILE A 461 -2.84 -24.08 -12.24
N SER A 462 -3.93 -23.79 -11.55
CA SER A 462 -4.89 -22.74 -11.92
C SER A 462 -5.72 -22.32 -10.71
N ALA A 463 -6.41 -21.20 -10.81
CA ALA A 463 -7.39 -20.76 -9.83
C ALA A 463 -8.52 -19.97 -10.50
N PHE A 464 -9.70 -19.97 -9.90
CA PHE A 464 -10.80 -19.11 -10.30
C PHE A 464 -11.51 -18.52 -9.08
N ALA A 465 -12.25 -17.43 -9.30
CA ALA A 465 -13.06 -16.79 -8.28
C ALA A 465 -14.44 -16.47 -8.87
N TYR A 466 -15.50 -16.69 -8.10
CA TYR A 466 -16.89 -16.46 -8.50
C TYR A 466 -17.66 -15.82 -7.33
N ARG A 467 -18.84 -15.26 -7.60
CA ARG A 467 -19.79 -14.90 -6.54
C ARG A 467 -20.83 -16.00 -6.38
N ASP A 468 -21.04 -16.42 -5.14
CA ASP A 468 -22.13 -17.34 -4.79
C ASP A 468 -23.50 -16.64 -4.87
N SER A 469 -24.56 -17.40 -4.61
CA SER A 469 -25.96 -16.95 -4.63
C SER A 469 -26.25 -15.81 -3.65
N SER A 470 -25.45 -15.67 -2.59
CA SER A 470 -25.54 -14.56 -1.61
C SER A 470 -24.72 -13.33 -2.03
N GLY A 471 -23.99 -13.41 -3.15
CA GLY A 471 -23.13 -12.36 -3.65
C GLY A 471 -21.73 -12.35 -3.01
N VAL A 472 -21.40 -13.31 -2.15
CA VAL A 472 -20.09 -13.40 -1.49
C VAL A 472 -19.05 -13.93 -2.49
N LEU A 473 -17.86 -13.30 -2.49
CA LEU A 473 -16.76 -13.72 -3.35
C LEU A 473 -16.12 -15.00 -2.81
N GLN A 474 -16.11 -16.04 -3.63
CA GLN A 474 -15.48 -17.32 -3.37
C GLN A 474 -14.26 -17.49 -4.27
N THR A 475 -13.18 -18.10 -3.75
CA THR A 475 -11.97 -18.41 -4.52
C THR A 475 -11.67 -19.90 -4.44
N VAL A 476 -11.40 -20.51 -5.61
CA VAL A 476 -11.10 -21.93 -5.75
C VAL A 476 -9.71 -22.09 -6.35
N THR A 477 -8.86 -22.83 -5.63
CA THR A 477 -7.53 -23.22 -6.10
C THR A 477 -7.61 -24.62 -6.70
N LEU A 478 -7.24 -24.75 -7.99
CA LEU A 478 -7.31 -26.01 -8.71
C LEU A 478 -6.00 -26.80 -8.53
N ARG A 479 -6.12 -27.96 -7.90
CA ARG A 479 -5.04 -28.97 -7.76
C ARG A 479 -5.50 -30.28 -8.42
N PRO A 480 -5.36 -30.41 -9.74
CA PRO A 480 -5.79 -31.60 -10.47
C PRO A 480 -5.20 -32.88 -9.88
N LYS A 481 -6.01 -33.93 -9.81
CA LYS A 481 -5.56 -35.30 -9.45
C LYS A 481 -5.53 -36.21 -10.66
N GLU A 482 -6.33 -35.89 -11.67
CA GLU A 482 -6.48 -36.62 -12.91
C GLU A 482 -5.68 -35.94 -14.03
N TYR A 483 -5.06 -36.76 -14.87
CA TYR A 483 -4.30 -36.30 -16.03
C TYR A 483 -4.29 -37.34 -17.14
N HIS A 484 -3.98 -36.88 -18.34
CA HIS A 484 -3.70 -37.69 -19.51
C HIS A 484 -2.38 -37.23 -20.16
N LEU A 485 -1.63 -38.20 -20.67
CA LEU A 485 -0.38 -37.99 -21.38
C LEU A 485 -0.61 -38.28 -22.86
N GLU A 486 -0.27 -37.34 -23.73
CA GLU A 486 -0.39 -37.49 -25.18
C GLU A 486 0.95 -37.26 -25.86
N GLY A 487 1.30 -38.08 -26.84
CA GLY A 487 2.36 -37.80 -27.79
C GLY A 487 1.80 -37.90 -29.21
N ASN A 488 2.32 -37.11 -30.14
CA ASN A 488 1.95 -37.21 -31.55
C ASN A 488 3.15 -37.54 -32.45
N ASN A 489 2.86 -38.08 -33.63
CA ASN A 489 3.88 -38.42 -34.63
C ASN A 489 4.56 -37.17 -35.26
N ARG A 490 4.30 -35.97 -34.75
CA ARG A 490 4.86 -34.69 -35.22
C ARG A 490 5.92 -34.14 -34.26
N GLY A 491 6.39 -34.94 -33.31
CA GLY A 491 7.43 -34.52 -32.36
C GLY A 491 6.90 -33.54 -31.32
N GLU A 492 5.66 -33.72 -30.86
CA GLU A 492 5.09 -32.96 -29.75
C GLU A 492 4.49 -33.90 -28.71
N THR A 493 4.69 -33.55 -27.45
CA THR A 493 4.16 -34.27 -26.29
C THR A 493 3.38 -33.31 -25.39
N SER A 494 2.36 -33.81 -24.71
CA SER A 494 1.42 -33.00 -23.93
C SER A 494 1.02 -33.68 -22.61
N VAL A 495 0.82 -32.86 -21.58
CA VAL A 495 0.20 -33.24 -20.31
C VAL A 495 -1.11 -32.49 -20.20
N ILE A 496 -2.21 -33.22 -20.01
CA ILE A 496 -3.56 -32.67 -19.89
C ILE A 496 -4.06 -32.97 -18.48
N PHE A 497 -4.19 -31.94 -17.66
CA PHE A 497 -4.81 -32.03 -16.33
C PHE A 497 -6.31 -31.84 -16.41
N THR A 498 -7.06 -32.57 -15.58
CA THR A 498 -8.50 -32.37 -15.41
C THR A 498 -8.87 -32.32 -13.93
N ALA A 499 -9.88 -31.52 -13.60
CA ALA A 499 -10.43 -31.44 -12.24
C ALA A 499 -11.92 -31.14 -12.29
N GLN A 500 -12.62 -31.59 -11.24
CA GLN A 500 -14.01 -31.25 -10.97
C GLN A 500 -14.11 -30.67 -9.57
N GLU A 501 -14.72 -29.49 -9.45
CA GLU A 501 -14.90 -28.80 -8.18
C GLU A 501 -16.36 -28.42 -7.99
N LYS A 502 -16.93 -28.73 -6.82
CA LYS A 502 -18.30 -28.37 -6.48
C LYS A 502 -18.28 -27.08 -5.67
N ASP A 503 -19.03 -26.08 -6.11
CA ASP A 503 -19.12 -24.80 -5.41
C ASP A 503 -20.05 -24.86 -4.18
N VAL A 504 -20.05 -23.78 -3.38
CA VAL A 504 -20.81 -23.71 -2.10
C VAL A 504 -22.31 -23.85 -2.29
N ASP A 505 -22.80 -23.48 -3.46
CA ASP A 505 -24.20 -23.58 -3.88
C ASP A 505 -24.50 -24.92 -4.59
N GLY A 506 -23.48 -25.78 -4.73
CA GLY A 506 -23.58 -27.13 -5.27
C GLY A 506 -23.48 -27.27 -6.79
N VAL A 507 -23.10 -26.21 -7.51
CA VAL A 507 -22.85 -26.29 -8.96
C VAL A 507 -21.46 -26.87 -9.22
N LEU A 508 -21.40 -27.78 -10.19
CA LEU A 508 -20.18 -28.46 -10.57
C LEU A 508 -19.42 -27.65 -11.62
N TRP A 509 -18.12 -27.53 -11.42
CA TRP A 509 -17.17 -26.90 -12.31
C TRP A 509 -16.25 -27.94 -12.90
N HIS A 510 -16.05 -27.89 -14.22
CA HIS A 510 -15.13 -28.75 -14.96
C HIS A 510 -13.94 -27.93 -15.43
N PHE A 511 -12.74 -28.38 -15.12
CA PHE A 511 -11.49 -27.74 -15.48
C PHE A 511 -10.61 -28.66 -16.32
N THR A 512 -9.97 -28.07 -17.33
CA THR A 512 -8.93 -28.73 -18.12
C THR A 512 -7.75 -27.79 -18.31
N ALA A 513 -6.51 -28.28 -18.17
CA ALA A 513 -5.31 -27.57 -18.59
C ALA A 513 -4.37 -28.48 -19.39
N ARG A 514 -4.00 -28.07 -20.61
CA ARG A 514 -3.06 -28.77 -21.49
C ARG A 514 -1.75 -27.99 -21.57
N PHE A 515 -0.64 -28.66 -21.33
CA PHE A 515 0.71 -28.16 -21.56
C PHE A 515 1.38 -29.00 -22.63
N SER A 516 1.97 -28.40 -23.65
CA SER A 516 2.58 -29.10 -24.79
C SER A 516 4.00 -28.59 -25.07
N LEU A 517 4.93 -29.51 -25.34
CA LEU A 517 6.31 -29.22 -25.74
C LEU A 517 6.63 -29.98 -27.03
N GLY A 518 7.20 -29.25 -27.98
CA GLY A 518 7.74 -29.81 -29.22
C GLY A 518 9.22 -30.14 -29.11
N GLU A 519 9.70 -31.06 -29.93
CA GLU A 519 11.07 -31.59 -29.90
C GLU A 519 12.15 -30.51 -29.98
N ARG A 520 11.93 -29.49 -30.80
CA ARG A 520 12.88 -28.40 -31.02
C ARG A 520 12.34 -27.02 -30.63
N LEU A 521 11.25 -26.98 -29.86
CA LEU A 521 10.64 -25.72 -29.46
C LEU A 521 11.26 -25.20 -28.17
N LYS A 522 11.64 -23.92 -28.18
CA LYS A 522 12.05 -23.17 -26.99
C LYS A 522 10.84 -22.56 -26.26
N ARG A 523 9.69 -23.23 -26.34
CA ARG A 523 8.45 -22.75 -25.73
C ARG A 523 7.52 -23.88 -25.31
N ILE A 524 6.74 -23.65 -24.26
CA ILE A 524 5.67 -24.56 -23.82
C ILE A 524 4.32 -23.94 -24.20
N SER A 525 3.51 -24.68 -24.96
CA SER A 525 2.14 -24.26 -25.25
C SER A 525 1.22 -24.57 -24.07
N ALA A 526 0.46 -23.62 -23.53
CA ALA A 526 -0.51 -23.85 -22.46
C ALA A 526 -1.93 -23.43 -22.84
N THR A 527 -2.90 -24.32 -22.60
CA THR A 527 -4.34 -24.12 -22.82
C THR A 527 -5.08 -24.42 -21.52
N TYR A 528 -6.05 -23.60 -21.14
CA TYR A 528 -6.88 -23.80 -19.96
C TYR A 528 -8.34 -23.63 -20.37
N GLN A 529 -9.22 -24.38 -19.71
CA GLN A 529 -10.64 -24.34 -19.92
C GLN A 529 -11.35 -24.51 -18.58
N LEU A 530 -12.42 -23.74 -18.38
CA LEU A 530 -13.28 -23.83 -17.19
C LEU A 530 -14.74 -23.79 -17.63
N ARG A 531 -15.58 -24.66 -17.08
CA ARG A 531 -17.02 -24.70 -17.40
C ARG A 531 -17.83 -24.98 -16.15
N ALA A 532 -18.82 -24.14 -15.86
CA ALA A 532 -19.82 -24.42 -14.84
C ALA A 532 -21.03 -25.16 -15.46
N GLU A 533 -21.66 -26.05 -14.70
CA GLU A 533 -22.89 -26.72 -15.13
C GLU A 533 -24.16 -25.87 -15.00
N ALA A 534 -24.08 -24.73 -14.31
CA ALA A 534 -25.15 -23.74 -14.24
C ALA A 534 -24.58 -22.32 -14.10
N ASP A 535 -25.46 -21.32 -14.22
CA ASP A 535 -25.08 -19.92 -14.25
C ASP A 535 -24.35 -19.48 -12.99
N ARG A 536 -23.20 -18.85 -13.21
CA ARG A 536 -22.32 -18.33 -12.17
C ARG A 536 -21.70 -17.02 -12.59
N LYS A 537 -21.59 -16.09 -11.64
CA LYS A 537 -20.87 -14.84 -11.83
C LYS A 537 -19.38 -15.08 -11.59
N LEU A 538 -18.68 -15.52 -12.63
CA LEU A 538 -17.23 -15.64 -12.62
C LEU A 538 -16.61 -14.25 -12.48
N MET A 539 -15.60 -14.11 -11.64
CA MET A 539 -14.89 -12.85 -11.31
C MET A 539 -13.43 -12.89 -11.76
N SER A 540 -12.82 -14.08 -11.75
CA SER A 540 -11.53 -14.30 -12.39
C SER A 540 -11.29 -15.77 -12.74
N PHE A 541 -10.57 -16.02 -13.82
CA PHE A 541 -9.95 -17.31 -14.15
C PHE A 541 -8.48 -17.06 -14.48
N ARG A 542 -7.57 -17.79 -13.84
CA ARG A 542 -6.13 -17.49 -13.81
C ARG A 542 -5.32 -18.71 -14.22
N GLY A 543 -4.30 -18.49 -15.05
CA GLY A 543 -3.37 -19.51 -15.51
C GLY A 543 -2.73 -19.13 -16.84
N PRO A 544 -1.42 -19.36 -17.02
CA PRO A 544 -0.42 -19.76 -16.03
C PRO A 544 -0.13 -18.63 -15.01
N MET A 545 0.35 -19.02 -13.83
CA MET A 545 0.68 -18.12 -12.71
C MET A 545 2.14 -18.30 -12.32
N LEU A 546 3.05 -17.54 -12.95
CA LEU A 546 4.49 -17.73 -12.81
C LEU A 546 5.09 -16.77 -11.79
N ARG A 547 5.91 -17.33 -10.91
CA ARG A 547 6.84 -16.62 -10.04
C ARG A 547 8.24 -16.82 -10.58
N VAL A 548 8.69 -15.88 -11.39
CA VAL A 548 9.99 -15.90 -12.07
C VAL A 548 11.08 -15.60 -11.03
N GLY A 549 12.17 -16.35 -11.04
CA GLY A 549 13.24 -16.28 -10.05
C GLY A 549 13.00 -17.10 -8.77
N ASP A 550 11.77 -17.59 -8.53
CA ASP A 550 11.44 -18.36 -7.33
C ASP A 550 12.22 -19.67 -7.26
N GLY A 551 12.98 -19.86 -6.17
CA GLY A 551 13.91 -20.98 -5.99
C GLY A 551 15.14 -20.94 -6.91
N ALA A 552 15.46 -19.78 -7.49
CA ALA A 552 16.61 -19.54 -8.35
C ALA A 552 17.30 -18.20 -8.00
N PHE A 553 17.13 -17.16 -8.82
CA PHE A 553 17.79 -15.85 -8.66
C PHE A 553 17.00 -14.84 -7.81
N GLY A 554 15.83 -15.24 -7.30
CA GLY A 554 15.01 -14.42 -6.42
C GLY A 554 14.45 -13.18 -7.10
N ALA A 555 14.49 -12.04 -6.41
CA ALA A 555 14.04 -10.74 -6.92
C ALA A 555 15.02 -10.05 -7.89
N ARG A 556 16.18 -10.66 -8.20
CA ARG A 556 17.14 -10.09 -9.15
C ARG A 556 16.60 -10.19 -10.58
N LYS A 557 16.98 -9.22 -11.42
CA LYS A 557 16.73 -9.19 -12.86
C LYS A 557 17.77 -8.28 -13.50
N ASP A 558 18.03 -8.49 -14.78
CA ASP A 558 18.73 -7.52 -15.63
C ASP A 558 17.71 -6.55 -16.25
N PHE A 559 16.65 -7.12 -16.83
CA PHE A 559 15.56 -6.36 -17.45
C PHE A 559 14.20 -6.99 -17.18
N ALA A 560 13.16 -6.16 -17.15
CA ALA A 560 11.76 -6.57 -17.14
C ALA A 560 10.96 -5.69 -18.10
N LEU A 561 10.09 -6.32 -18.88
CA LEU A 561 9.28 -5.66 -19.89
C LEU A 561 7.79 -5.99 -19.70
N PHE A 562 6.98 -4.94 -19.63
CA PHE A 562 5.54 -5.01 -19.78
C PHE A 562 5.11 -3.96 -20.82
N PRO A 563 5.01 -4.33 -22.12
CA PRO A 563 4.95 -3.37 -23.22
C PRO A 563 3.82 -2.34 -23.11
N GLY A 564 4.18 -1.07 -23.32
CA GLY A 564 3.28 0.08 -23.16
C GLY A 564 3.17 0.61 -21.73
N LEU A 565 3.78 -0.09 -20.76
CA LEU A 565 3.63 0.19 -19.34
C LEU A 565 4.95 0.25 -18.59
N GLU A 566 5.83 -0.74 -18.74
CA GLU A 566 7.05 -0.88 -17.93
C GLU A 566 8.24 -1.31 -18.82
N TYR A 567 9.36 -0.61 -18.66
CA TYR A 567 10.69 -1.06 -19.05
C TYR A 567 11.60 -0.81 -17.85
N LEU A 568 12.02 -1.90 -17.20
CA LEU A 568 12.65 -1.86 -15.89
C LEU A 568 14.05 -2.46 -15.98
N GLU A 569 15.03 -1.71 -15.51
CA GLU A 569 16.42 -2.17 -15.42
C GLU A 569 16.75 -2.62 -13.99
N ALA A 570 17.61 -3.62 -13.84
CA ALA A 570 18.24 -4.01 -12.57
C ALA A 570 17.30 -4.04 -11.34
N ASP A 571 17.40 -3.07 -10.44
CA ASP A 571 16.64 -2.96 -9.19
C ASP A 571 15.34 -2.13 -9.31
N GLU A 572 15.05 -1.57 -10.48
CA GLU A 572 13.87 -0.72 -10.70
C GLU A 572 12.56 -1.47 -10.44
N PRO A 573 11.70 -1.01 -9.52
CA PRO A 573 10.44 -1.66 -9.25
C PRO A 573 9.36 -1.21 -10.24
N SER A 574 8.57 -2.17 -10.72
CA SER A 574 7.30 -1.91 -11.40
C SER A 574 6.35 -1.12 -10.50
N SER A 575 5.45 -0.35 -11.10
CA SER A 575 4.51 0.50 -10.37
C SER A 575 5.15 1.60 -9.50
N SER A 576 6.41 1.97 -9.75
CA SER A 576 7.03 3.13 -9.11
C SER A 576 6.37 4.43 -9.57
N ALA A 577 6.53 5.49 -8.77
CA ALA A 577 6.04 6.83 -9.10
C ALA A 577 6.90 7.57 -10.15
N ARG A 578 7.93 6.91 -10.73
CA ARG A 578 8.86 7.54 -11.67
C ARG A 578 8.17 8.05 -12.92
N ASP A 579 7.30 7.23 -13.51
CA ASP A 579 6.70 7.52 -14.83
C ASP A 579 5.25 8.03 -14.71
N ALA A 580 4.62 7.87 -13.55
CA ALA A 580 3.26 8.31 -13.28
C ALA A 580 3.09 8.63 -11.79
N ALA A 581 2.34 9.68 -11.46
CA ALA A 581 2.03 10.01 -10.07
C ALA A 581 1.01 9.03 -9.47
N PRO A 582 1.05 8.75 -8.16
CA PRO A 582 -0.01 8.02 -7.48
C PRO A 582 -1.39 8.68 -7.64
N PRO A 583 -2.47 7.88 -7.72
CA PRO A 583 -2.50 6.41 -7.69
C PRO A 583 -2.30 5.75 -9.06
N ILE A 584 -2.11 6.54 -10.13
CA ILE A 584 -2.03 6.06 -11.52
C ILE A 584 -0.78 5.19 -11.75
N ASN A 585 0.27 5.42 -10.96
CA ASN A 585 1.49 4.62 -10.93
C ASN A 585 1.24 3.12 -10.71
N LEU A 586 0.17 2.74 -9.99
CA LEU A 586 -0.14 1.35 -9.67
C LEU A 586 -0.62 0.59 -10.92
N ARG A 587 0.34 -0.06 -11.59
CA ARG A 587 0.18 -0.81 -12.84
C ARG A 587 0.15 -2.33 -12.61
N LEU A 588 -0.21 -2.77 -11.40
CA LEU A 588 -0.27 -4.20 -11.04
C LEU A 588 -1.23 -4.98 -11.93
N VAL A 589 -2.43 -4.44 -12.19
CA VAL A 589 -3.45 -4.99 -13.09
C VAL A 589 -3.96 -3.86 -13.98
N PRO A 590 -3.20 -3.47 -15.01
CA PRO A 590 -3.57 -2.36 -15.87
C PRO A 590 -4.81 -2.73 -16.70
N HIS A 591 -5.52 -1.70 -17.19
CA HIS A 591 -6.56 -1.93 -18.19
C HIS A 591 -5.93 -2.61 -19.43
N PRO A 592 -6.52 -3.69 -19.99
CA PRO A 592 -5.91 -4.46 -21.09
C PRO A 592 -5.51 -3.61 -22.31
N TYR A 593 -6.25 -2.54 -22.61
CA TYR A 593 -5.92 -1.62 -23.72
C TYR A 593 -4.63 -0.82 -23.55
N LYS A 594 -4.06 -0.79 -22.33
CA LYS A 594 -2.75 -0.18 -22.12
C LYS A 594 -1.59 -1.12 -22.46
N ILE A 595 -1.87 -2.41 -22.69
CA ILE A 595 -0.86 -3.41 -23.06
C ILE A 595 -0.71 -3.38 -24.58
N THR A 596 0.40 -2.82 -25.07
CA THR A 596 0.60 -2.59 -26.52
C THR A 596 1.09 -3.84 -27.27
N ILE A 597 1.74 -4.77 -26.56
CA ILE A 597 2.16 -6.07 -27.06
C ILE A 597 1.79 -7.11 -25.99
N PRO A 598 1.08 -8.21 -26.34
CA PRO A 598 0.57 -9.22 -25.41
C PRO A 598 1.70 -10.13 -24.87
N LEU A 599 2.61 -9.52 -24.13
CA LEU A 599 3.84 -10.10 -23.61
C LEU A 599 4.10 -9.55 -22.19
N MET A 600 4.60 -10.42 -21.32
CA MET A 600 5.40 -10.02 -20.15
C MET A 600 6.71 -10.77 -20.23
N ALA A 601 7.84 -10.11 -19.97
CA ALA A 601 9.15 -10.73 -20.07
C ALA A 601 10.07 -10.27 -18.94
N LEU A 602 10.93 -11.18 -18.49
CA LEU A 602 12.00 -10.90 -17.55
C LEU A 602 13.28 -11.61 -17.98
N GLU A 603 14.40 -10.90 -17.88
CA GLU A 603 15.73 -11.43 -18.13
C GLU A 603 16.55 -11.42 -16.84
N ASN A 604 17.31 -12.50 -16.61
CA ASN A 604 18.38 -12.54 -15.63
C ASN A 604 19.53 -13.40 -16.15
N GLU A 605 20.75 -12.87 -16.17
CA GLU A 605 21.96 -13.54 -16.62
C GLU A 605 21.79 -14.22 -17.99
N ARG A 606 21.25 -13.50 -18.98
CA ARG A 606 20.97 -13.99 -20.34
C ARG A 606 19.92 -15.12 -20.43
N CYS A 607 19.11 -15.30 -19.39
CA CYS A 607 17.96 -16.20 -19.41
C CYS A 607 16.67 -15.38 -19.46
N LEU A 608 15.93 -15.51 -20.57
CA LEU A 608 14.64 -14.85 -20.76
C LEU A 608 13.50 -15.79 -20.35
N VAL A 609 12.61 -15.30 -19.49
CA VAL A 609 11.31 -15.94 -19.20
C VAL A 609 10.22 -15.00 -19.69
N GLY A 610 9.39 -15.51 -20.61
CA GLY A 610 8.28 -14.78 -21.20
C GLY A 610 6.94 -15.44 -20.94
N LEU A 611 5.89 -14.64 -20.98
CA LEU A 611 4.52 -15.10 -21.10
C LEU A 611 3.88 -14.32 -22.25
N ILE A 612 3.51 -15.03 -23.31
CA ILE A 612 2.89 -14.47 -24.52
C ILE A 612 1.49 -15.04 -24.69
N TRP A 613 0.54 -14.18 -25.07
CA TRP A 613 -0.84 -14.58 -25.31
C TRP A 613 -1.41 -14.00 -26.60
N ASN A 614 -2.56 -14.53 -27.03
CA ASN A 614 -3.32 -13.96 -28.13
C ASN A 614 -4.35 -12.96 -27.57
N PRO A 615 -4.23 -11.65 -27.85
CA PRO A 615 -5.11 -10.63 -27.29
C PRO A 615 -6.50 -10.64 -27.93
N LEU A 616 -6.63 -11.22 -29.14
CA LEU A 616 -7.88 -11.37 -29.87
C LEU A 616 -8.64 -12.65 -29.48
N LEU A 617 -8.09 -13.43 -28.55
CA LEU A 617 -8.74 -14.63 -28.07
C LEU A 617 -9.93 -14.25 -27.19
N LYS A 618 -11.12 -14.67 -27.62
CA LYS A 618 -12.34 -14.52 -26.82
C LYS A 618 -12.38 -15.58 -25.73
N TRP A 619 -12.66 -15.17 -24.49
CA TRP A 619 -12.66 -16.10 -23.36
C TRP A 619 -14.03 -16.73 -23.09
N ASP A 620 -15.14 -16.05 -23.44
CA ASP A 620 -16.53 -16.54 -23.35
C ASP A 620 -17.31 -16.41 -24.67
N ASP A 621 -16.62 -16.52 -25.81
CA ASP A 621 -17.16 -16.33 -27.16
C ASP A 621 -17.65 -14.90 -27.50
N GLU A 622 -17.80 -14.02 -26.50
CA GLU A 622 -18.23 -12.63 -26.67
C GLU A 622 -17.07 -11.65 -26.44
N HIS A 623 -16.44 -11.74 -25.27
CA HIS A 623 -15.45 -10.81 -24.75
C HIS A 623 -14.02 -11.25 -25.07
N ASP A 624 -13.19 -10.31 -25.52
CA ASP A 624 -11.76 -10.47 -25.76
C ASP A 624 -10.92 -9.77 -24.67
N MET A 625 -9.62 -9.58 -24.94
CA MET A 625 -8.74 -8.69 -24.16
C MET A 625 -8.54 -9.10 -22.71
N LEU A 626 -7.68 -10.09 -22.55
CA LEU A 626 -7.32 -10.68 -21.26
C LEU A 626 -6.51 -9.68 -20.41
N SER A 627 -6.78 -9.67 -19.11
CA SER A 627 -5.98 -8.92 -18.15
C SER A 627 -4.68 -9.65 -17.83
N ALA A 628 -3.67 -8.90 -17.40
CA ALA A 628 -2.41 -9.45 -16.91
C ALA A 628 -2.10 -8.87 -15.53
N ILE A 629 -1.41 -9.64 -14.70
CA ILE A 629 -0.84 -9.18 -13.44
C ILE A 629 0.67 -9.20 -13.57
N PHE A 630 1.31 -8.07 -13.29
CA PHE A 630 2.76 -7.91 -13.36
C PHE A 630 3.27 -7.22 -12.10
N ALA A 631 4.22 -7.84 -11.41
CA ALA A 631 4.95 -7.24 -10.29
C ALA A 631 6.41 -7.68 -10.31
N SER A 632 7.31 -6.74 -10.55
CA SER A 632 8.76 -6.96 -10.60
C SER A 632 9.48 -5.89 -9.77
N PRO A 633 10.04 -6.23 -8.58
CA PRO A 633 9.87 -7.51 -7.87
C PRO A 633 8.42 -7.73 -7.39
N ASN A 634 8.10 -8.92 -6.86
CA ASN A 634 6.77 -9.33 -6.41
C ASN A 634 6.35 -8.63 -5.10
N PHE A 635 6.12 -7.31 -5.19
CA PHE A 635 5.62 -6.49 -4.08
C PHE A 635 4.19 -6.84 -3.67
N TYR A 636 3.42 -7.46 -4.57
CA TYR A 636 2.03 -7.84 -4.32
C TYR A 636 1.90 -8.99 -3.32
N GLU A 637 2.67 -10.07 -3.51
CA GLU A 637 2.69 -11.21 -2.58
C GLU A 637 3.81 -11.10 -1.53
N ARG A 638 4.64 -10.05 -1.61
CA ARG A 638 5.78 -9.77 -0.71
C ARG A 638 6.82 -10.90 -0.70
N GLN A 639 7.08 -11.46 -1.87
CA GLN A 639 8.02 -12.58 -2.07
C GLN A 639 9.27 -12.16 -2.84
N ASP A 640 10.34 -12.92 -2.67
CA ASP A 640 11.63 -12.74 -3.35
C ASP A 640 11.60 -13.42 -4.72
N ASN A 641 10.73 -12.94 -5.60
CA ASN A 641 10.58 -13.38 -7.00
C ASN A 641 9.88 -12.27 -7.80
N HIS A 642 9.47 -12.56 -9.04
CA HIS A 642 8.66 -11.66 -9.87
C HIS A 642 7.36 -12.34 -10.26
N LEU A 643 6.24 -11.63 -10.14
CA LEU A 643 4.92 -12.17 -10.43
C LEU A 643 4.50 -11.83 -11.86
N THR A 644 4.17 -12.87 -12.64
CA THR A 644 3.53 -12.74 -13.94
C THR A 644 2.34 -13.70 -14.01
N ILE A 645 1.13 -13.15 -14.13
CA ILE A 645 -0.10 -13.95 -14.21
C ILE A 645 -0.92 -13.50 -15.40
N HIS A 646 -1.41 -14.47 -16.16
CA HIS A 646 -2.46 -14.26 -17.14
C HIS A 646 -3.85 -14.50 -16.51
N ARG A 647 -4.80 -13.59 -16.73
CA ARG A 647 -6.12 -13.58 -16.06
C ARG A 647 -7.24 -13.05 -16.97
N SER A 648 -8.39 -13.71 -16.97
CA SER A 648 -9.66 -13.08 -17.37
C SER A 648 -10.25 -12.32 -16.17
N SER A 649 -10.59 -11.04 -16.31
CA SER A 649 -11.31 -10.25 -15.30
C SER A 649 -12.69 -9.91 -15.83
N PHE A 650 -13.73 -10.21 -15.04
CA PHE A 650 -15.11 -10.16 -15.49
C PHE A 650 -15.84 -9.01 -14.80
N LEU A 651 -16.27 -8.02 -15.57
CA LEU A 651 -17.24 -7.02 -15.13
C LEU A 651 -18.63 -7.48 -15.61
N THR A 652 -19.29 -8.31 -14.80
CA THR A 652 -20.73 -8.64 -14.86
C THR A 652 -21.34 -8.98 -16.24
N THR A 653 -21.61 -10.26 -16.50
CA THR A 653 -22.90 -10.77 -17.03
C THR A 653 -22.95 -12.32 -16.96
N PRO A 654 -24.15 -12.93 -16.93
CA PRO A 654 -24.34 -14.37 -16.74
C PRO A 654 -24.32 -15.13 -18.07
N THR A 655 -23.98 -16.42 -18.01
CA THR A 655 -23.86 -17.41 -19.10
C THR A 655 -22.56 -17.31 -19.91
N THR A 656 -21.86 -18.43 -20.07
CA THR A 656 -21.37 -19.02 -21.34
C THR A 656 -20.31 -20.11 -21.09
N ASN A 657 -20.28 -21.12 -21.96
CA ASN A 657 -19.24 -22.15 -21.99
C ASN A 657 -17.89 -21.50 -22.37
N LEU A 658 -16.92 -21.46 -21.46
CA LEU A 658 -15.60 -20.91 -21.79
C LEU A 658 -14.77 -21.95 -22.55
N ARG A 659 -14.21 -21.58 -23.70
CA ARG A 659 -13.17 -22.31 -24.44
C ARG A 659 -12.09 -21.33 -24.87
N ALA A 660 -10.95 -21.30 -24.19
CA ALA A 660 -9.75 -20.65 -24.72
C ALA A 660 -8.56 -20.74 -23.76
N LEU A 661 -7.43 -21.30 -24.21
CA LEU A 661 -6.11 -20.67 -24.19
C LEU A 661 -5.21 -21.41 -25.20
N SER A 662 -4.25 -20.73 -25.81
CA SER A 662 -3.12 -21.33 -26.51
C SER A 662 -1.99 -20.35 -26.28
N MET A 663 -1.11 -20.65 -25.34
CA MET A 663 -0.08 -19.72 -24.87
C MET A 663 1.29 -20.27 -25.11
N ALA A 664 2.17 -19.53 -25.78
CA ALA A 664 3.59 -19.82 -25.81
C ALA A 664 4.24 -19.24 -24.53
N VAL A 665 4.74 -20.09 -23.65
CA VAL A 665 5.73 -19.75 -22.61
C VAL A 665 7.11 -19.83 -23.22
#